data_AF-A0AAF3FP26-F1
#
_entry.id   AF-A0AAF3FP26-F1
#
_cell.length_a   1.000
_cell.length_b   1.000
_cell.length_c   1.000
_cell.angle_alpha   90.00
_cell.angle_beta   90.00
_cell.angle_gamma   90.00
#
_symmetry.space_group_name_H-M   'P 1'
#
loop_
_entity.id
_entity.type
_entity.pdbx_description
1 polymer ?
#
loop_
_entity_poly.entity_id
_entity_poly.type
_entity_poly.pdbx_seq_one_letter_code
_entity_poly.pdbx_strand_id
1 'polypeptide(L)'
;MQLIVMTSEDWQEVVGLLGAVLLAITNGAPAVPTPAPIHTDNPKYGAFMDVVKLLKPMMNTSADPCNDFYAFTCGNFNGDMSFDVSDNENSIKMARQFKKQYYLDVAPQPVNQAAWYFQQCRQANMNWNSVANGAPTVSALNDMLSMTGVPFPALNQSINNISPLTPTQLGTMIGYLAGSEGVYTLLSPFVDTNWKDPTGPQGYGLFIDQPTTIYRSTYYTKAWDLIRSNYVATVQKNLQKVAAAMNMNALNPTKLKSDAEALVDFEFNLATQYSTDDTTRRKYQRSYNPMTRTNATTAYSFIDWRTFLAHSIISGGDDVYYKVVHDPNFPFLLLEPGQLSKLQSDFPSFDQRTVINYLYYRLVDAYSSFLTPDSSSIRSAFEEAWEQPYIYKPTLGRPRHLRPEERKFRRQHWTDDQMLDINCAQETVFMLPYANARAFVDAVLPTQSDRDSLRYNVRQLAESILVGFRSMIDQLSWMSRSTKQGAFAKIENLVKNIAFPDWVADDQKLTSYHKTLMITQNDDYVTMFKKSNAFNLQMQFLYLLRSTGSDRIDFNGPPGTTNAWYQPELNSITFPLAILRQPFYDPNWPAAMNFGAMGVIAGHELTHGFDDEGVQWDGTGALNGWMDTMSSYSFNEMADCVVQEYSGFCPLPANYSAAACIDGAQTQGENIADNGGIHSAFRAYKAFANLNGPDPLLPDDELSQLTAEQLFFIAFAQDWCQLPPSPDREMRQLLVDVHSPSLYRVFGTIQNFPAFKTAYNCPYNSKYAPEKHCNVWVSEPKQTTGIPQIKNDVNVAPALPIAPRNLSVYSAYQQAVDFFQASVDFTQDPCNDFYKYSCGNYKQVVSFHLADEKNKAAMAAKLLDPAYAPTIQSSAALQKTQQLFQSCQKAVPTMANDLKNLNLILPKVNELKKRIGADFTAVYSQGMPVTVAPTPMQLASALAYLSFIAGVDTLVTPMVDTNWVTPTMGYMLHVDQNTAYYSKSYYQGGAWNIIQPQYLSNAKAQLTNYATSQGLTLDQSLLNSTLSKVLEFERTLSTMYSTDDTTRRQFQRSWNNGKTADLQANYTFLDWGVYFTDVPSVGPLAADKMVNVIETDMLKKLSQDLATMTTPDVVVRKRI
;
A
#
# COMPACT_ATOMS: atom_id res chain seq x y z
N MET A 1 17.65 17.88 10.39
CA MET A 1 16.19 18.10 10.46
C MET A 1 15.90 18.63 11.85
N GLN A 2 15.49 19.88 11.93
CA GLN A 2 14.75 20.38 13.09
C GLN A 2 13.57 19.43 13.31
N LEU A 3 13.54 18.77 14.45
CA LEU A 3 12.32 18.20 15.01
C LEU A 3 11.78 19.24 15.96
N ILE A 4 10.76 19.90 15.44
CA ILE A 4 9.58 20.45 16.09
C ILE A 4 9.50 20.03 17.57
N VAL A 5 9.49 21.05 18.43
CA VAL A 5 9.22 20.95 19.87
C VAL A 5 7.72 20.74 20.05
N MET A 6 7.34 19.55 20.51
CA MET A 6 5.98 19.27 21.01
C MET A 6 5.75 20.02 22.33
N THR A 7 4.59 20.63 22.48
CA THR A 7 4.23 21.54 23.57
C THR A 7 3.55 20.77 24.71
N SER A 8 3.26 21.46 25.81
CA SER A 8 2.63 20.87 27.00
C SER A 8 1.20 20.36 26.79
N GLU A 9 0.53 20.68 25.68
CA GLU A 9 -0.78 20.12 25.32
C GLU A 9 -0.66 18.65 24.86
N ASP A 10 0.44 18.30 24.18
CA ASP A 10 0.72 16.93 23.71
C ASP A 10 0.91 15.93 24.87
N TRP A 11 1.37 16.43 26.02
CA TRP A 11 1.51 15.65 27.24
C TRP A 11 0.17 15.36 27.93
N GLN A 12 -0.87 16.17 27.70
CA GLN A 12 -2.20 15.91 28.27
C GLN A 12 -2.99 14.87 27.47
N GLU A 13 -2.82 14.79 26.15
CA GLU A 13 -3.42 13.72 25.33
C GLU A 13 -2.86 12.33 25.65
N VAL A 14 -1.54 12.22 25.85
CA VAL A 14 -0.87 10.95 26.17
C VAL A 14 -1.29 10.41 27.55
N VAL A 15 -1.52 11.30 28.51
CA VAL A 15 -1.99 10.94 29.85
C VAL A 15 -3.49 10.59 29.84
N GLY A 16 -4.30 11.20 28.96
CA GLY A 16 -5.69 10.83 28.72
C GLY A 16 -5.85 9.43 28.11
N LEU A 17 -5.01 9.07 27.14
CA LEU A 17 -4.99 7.74 26.50
C LEU A 17 -4.61 6.61 27.47
N LEU A 18 -3.65 6.86 28.37
CA LEU A 18 -3.24 5.89 29.39
C LEU A 18 -4.31 5.69 30.49
N GLY A 19 -5.12 6.71 30.76
CA GLY A 19 -6.26 6.62 31.67
C GLY A 19 -7.42 5.78 31.11
N ALA A 20 -7.71 5.87 29.81
CA ALA A 20 -8.76 5.10 29.15
C ALA A 20 -8.45 3.59 29.09
N VAL A 21 -7.17 3.24 28.92
CA VAL A 21 -6.71 1.83 28.89
C VAL A 21 -6.85 1.16 30.26
N LEU A 22 -6.63 1.88 31.37
CA LEU A 22 -6.80 1.32 32.71
C LEU A 22 -8.27 1.13 33.11
N LEU A 23 -9.22 1.92 32.59
CA LEU A 23 -10.65 1.74 32.85
C LEU A 23 -11.26 0.52 32.10
N ALA A 24 -10.66 0.10 30.99
CA ALA A 24 -11.12 -1.04 30.20
C ALA A 24 -10.78 -2.42 30.83
N ILE A 25 -9.85 -2.48 31.78
CA ILE A 25 -9.30 -3.75 32.32
C ILE A 25 -10.08 -4.25 33.56
N THR A 26 -10.92 -3.41 34.17
CA THR A 26 -11.66 -3.74 35.42
C THR A 26 -13.12 -4.16 35.20
N ASN A 27 -13.64 -4.07 33.99
CA ASN A 27 -14.98 -4.55 33.60
C ASN A 27 -14.78 -5.77 32.68
N GLY A 28 -15.35 -6.93 33.02
CA GLY A 28 -15.12 -8.21 32.30
C GLY A 28 -15.17 -8.08 30.78
N ALA A 29 -14.46 -8.94 30.05
CA ALA A 29 -14.34 -8.85 28.59
C ALA A 29 -15.70 -8.50 27.98
N PRO A 30 -15.88 -7.26 27.49
CA PRO A 30 -17.20 -6.82 27.10
C PRO A 30 -17.57 -7.69 25.90
N ALA A 31 -18.80 -8.21 25.86
CA ALA A 31 -19.45 -8.42 24.57
C ALA A 31 -19.12 -7.16 23.77
N VAL A 32 -18.46 -7.28 22.59
CA VAL A 32 -18.10 -6.12 21.78
C VAL A 32 -19.31 -5.20 21.82
N PRO A 33 -19.23 -4.03 22.50
CA PRO A 33 -20.42 -3.28 22.82
C PRO A 33 -21.13 -3.03 21.50
N THR A 34 -22.42 -3.34 21.43
CA THR A 34 -23.21 -2.96 20.25
C THR A 34 -22.94 -1.47 20.06
N PRO A 35 -22.38 -1.05 18.91
CA PRO A 35 -21.94 0.32 18.77
C PRO A 35 -23.10 1.26 19.08
N ALA A 36 -22.86 2.27 19.91
CA ALA A 36 -23.87 3.29 20.15
C ALA A 36 -23.83 4.32 19.01
N PRO A 37 -24.93 5.04 18.74
CA PRO A 37 -24.89 6.21 17.87
C PRO A 37 -23.84 7.21 18.32
N ILE A 38 -23.12 7.81 17.37
CA ILE A 38 -22.17 8.88 17.66
C ILE A 38 -22.88 10.07 18.30
N HIS A 39 -22.34 10.58 19.42
CA HIS A 39 -22.90 11.70 20.14
C HIS A 39 -22.42 13.05 19.56
N THR A 40 -23.22 14.11 19.72
CA THR A 40 -23.01 15.43 19.07
C THR A 40 -21.76 16.19 19.54
N ASP A 41 -21.18 15.80 20.68
CA ASP A 41 -19.94 16.35 21.23
C ASP A 41 -18.68 15.63 20.71
N ASN A 42 -18.81 14.50 20.00
CA ASN A 42 -17.69 13.81 19.40
C ASN A 42 -17.12 14.66 18.25
N PRO A 43 -15.79 14.89 18.19
CA PRO A 43 -15.18 15.70 17.12
C PRO A 43 -15.42 15.14 15.72
N LYS A 44 -15.70 13.84 15.57
CA LYS A 44 -16.05 13.18 14.30
C LYS A 44 -17.55 13.25 13.95
N TYR A 45 -18.41 13.76 14.84
CA TYR A 45 -19.86 13.79 14.59
C TYR A 45 -20.22 14.47 13.27
N GLY A 46 -19.57 15.61 12.96
CA GLY A 46 -19.77 16.31 11.69
C GLY A 46 -19.46 15.43 10.47
N ALA A 47 -18.33 14.73 10.52
CA ALA A 47 -17.89 13.84 9.45
C ALA A 47 -18.83 12.62 9.28
N PHE A 48 -19.35 12.06 10.38
CA PHE A 48 -20.36 11.00 10.34
C PHE A 48 -21.71 11.51 9.82
N MET A 49 -22.11 12.73 10.18
CA MET A 49 -23.29 13.37 9.58
C MET A 49 -23.11 13.62 8.08
N ASP A 50 -21.90 13.89 7.61
CA ASP A 50 -21.64 14.06 6.17
C ASP A 50 -21.83 12.74 5.41
N VAL A 51 -21.46 11.60 6.01
CA VAL A 51 -21.81 10.26 5.47
C VAL A 51 -23.32 10.07 5.41
N VAL A 52 -24.07 10.47 6.43
CA VAL A 52 -25.55 10.41 6.39
C VAL A 52 -26.11 11.25 5.24
N LYS A 53 -25.62 12.49 5.08
CA LYS A 53 -26.05 13.39 3.99
C LYS A 53 -25.69 12.85 2.61
N LEU A 54 -24.60 12.10 2.50
CA LEU A 54 -24.17 11.45 1.27
C LEU A 54 -25.07 10.25 0.92
N LEU A 55 -25.26 9.32 1.87
CA LEU A 55 -25.91 8.04 1.61
C LEU A 55 -27.45 8.10 1.60
N LYS A 56 -28.06 8.90 2.48
CA LYS A 56 -29.52 8.94 2.61
C LYS A 56 -30.26 9.31 1.31
N PRO A 57 -29.86 10.33 0.53
CA PRO A 57 -30.60 10.71 -0.68
C PRO A 57 -30.42 9.73 -1.85
N MET A 58 -29.39 8.90 -1.85
CA MET A 58 -29.09 7.99 -2.97
C MET A 58 -29.70 6.60 -2.82
N MET A 59 -29.88 6.14 -1.57
CA MET A 59 -30.39 4.81 -1.29
C MET A 59 -31.89 4.68 -1.62
N ASN A 60 -32.27 3.56 -2.23
CA ASN A 60 -33.65 3.12 -2.40
C ASN A 60 -33.90 1.90 -1.52
N THR A 61 -34.35 2.14 -0.29
CA THR A 61 -34.62 1.08 0.71
C THR A 61 -35.80 0.18 0.37
N SER A 62 -36.56 0.47 -0.71
CA SER A 62 -37.60 -0.43 -1.22
C SER A 62 -37.04 -1.53 -2.14
N ALA A 63 -35.80 -1.38 -2.64
CA ALA A 63 -35.13 -2.42 -3.40
C ALA A 63 -34.49 -3.45 -2.46
N ASP A 64 -34.59 -4.73 -2.79
CA ASP A 64 -33.93 -5.79 -2.03
C ASP A 64 -32.44 -5.87 -2.44
N PRO A 65 -31.48 -5.64 -1.52
CA PRO A 65 -30.05 -5.69 -1.83
C PRO A 65 -29.58 -7.05 -2.35
N CYS A 66 -30.30 -8.15 -2.08
CA CYS A 66 -29.97 -9.47 -2.57
C CYS A 66 -30.46 -9.76 -3.99
N ASN A 67 -31.35 -8.92 -4.52
CA ASN A 67 -31.84 -8.95 -5.90
C ASN A 67 -31.22 -7.85 -6.75
N ASP A 68 -31.09 -6.64 -6.20
CA ASP A 68 -30.49 -5.50 -6.89
C ASP A 68 -29.77 -4.56 -5.92
N PHE A 69 -28.53 -4.90 -5.58
CA PHE A 69 -27.70 -4.09 -4.68
C PHE A 69 -27.38 -2.70 -5.24
N TYR A 70 -27.17 -2.59 -6.55
CA TYR A 70 -26.96 -1.30 -7.21
C TYR A 70 -28.22 -0.44 -7.11
N ALA A 71 -29.42 -0.99 -7.34
CA ALA A 71 -30.67 -0.24 -7.13
C ALA A 71 -30.90 0.10 -5.65
N PHE A 72 -30.57 -0.79 -4.71
CA PHE A 72 -30.66 -0.49 -3.27
C PHE A 72 -29.78 0.70 -2.87
N THR A 73 -28.56 0.78 -3.40
CA THR A 73 -27.58 1.81 -3.03
C THR A 73 -27.72 3.10 -3.85
N CYS A 74 -27.97 2.98 -5.15
CA CYS A 74 -27.96 4.08 -6.13
C CYS A 74 -29.35 4.40 -6.71
N GLY A 75 -30.42 3.68 -6.35
CA GLY A 75 -31.71 3.75 -7.05
C GLY A 75 -32.42 5.11 -7.00
N ASN A 76 -32.09 5.94 -6.01
CA ASN A 76 -32.56 7.32 -5.91
C ASN A 76 -31.49 8.35 -6.32
N PHE A 77 -30.30 7.89 -6.72
CA PHE A 77 -29.21 8.76 -7.14
C PHE A 77 -29.55 9.47 -8.45
N ASN A 78 -29.47 10.80 -8.44
CA ASN A 78 -29.79 11.65 -9.59
C ASN A 78 -28.69 12.71 -9.75
N GLY A 79 -27.46 12.27 -10.03
CA GLY A 79 -26.29 13.12 -10.19
C GLY A 79 -25.20 12.48 -11.04
N ASP A 80 -24.11 13.23 -11.23
CA ASP A 80 -22.88 12.75 -11.87
C ASP A 80 -22.15 11.78 -10.94
N MET A 81 -21.33 10.90 -11.52
CA MET A 81 -20.57 9.92 -10.73
C MET A 81 -19.59 10.61 -9.77
N SER A 82 -19.26 9.95 -8.66
CA SER A 82 -18.38 10.46 -7.60
C SER A 82 -17.06 11.05 -8.12
N PHE A 83 -16.50 10.47 -9.19
CA PHE A 83 -15.26 10.94 -9.82
C PHE A 83 -15.45 12.30 -10.53
N ASP A 84 -16.54 12.48 -11.26
CA ASP A 84 -16.87 13.71 -11.97
C ASP A 84 -17.18 14.85 -10.98
N VAL A 85 -17.91 14.55 -9.91
CA VAL A 85 -18.18 15.50 -8.82
C VAL A 85 -16.89 15.98 -8.18
N SER A 86 -15.99 15.06 -7.85
CA SER A 86 -14.69 15.41 -7.25
C SER A 86 -13.82 16.23 -8.20
N ASP A 87 -13.75 15.87 -9.48
CA ASP A 87 -13.01 16.65 -10.49
C ASP A 87 -13.55 18.08 -10.60
N ASN A 88 -14.89 18.26 -10.63
CA ASN A 88 -15.52 19.58 -10.71
C ASN A 88 -15.24 20.41 -9.45
N GLU A 89 -15.38 19.83 -8.25
CA GLU A 89 -15.08 20.51 -6.99
C GLU A 89 -13.62 20.93 -6.87
N ASN A 90 -12.71 20.05 -7.26
CA ASN A 90 -11.27 20.30 -7.23
C ASN A 90 -10.91 21.41 -8.23
N SER A 91 -11.51 21.39 -9.41
CA SER A 91 -11.35 22.44 -10.43
C SER A 91 -11.84 23.81 -9.95
N ILE A 92 -12.95 23.87 -9.23
CA ILE A 92 -13.42 25.11 -8.59
C ILE A 92 -12.40 25.63 -7.56
N LYS A 93 -11.80 24.75 -6.75
CA LYS A 93 -10.79 25.14 -5.76
C LYS A 93 -9.53 25.70 -6.45
N MET A 94 -9.08 25.07 -7.55
CA MET A 94 -7.98 25.56 -8.39
C MET A 94 -8.30 26.93 -9.01
N ALA A 95 -9.47 27.08 -9.65
CA ALA A 95 -9.90 28.32 -10.27
C ALA A 95 -9.95 29.48 -9.28
N ARG A 96 -10.50 29.24 -8.07
CA ARG A 96 -10.50 30.24 -6.98
C ARG A 96 -9.10 30.63 -6.57
N GLN A 97 -8.15 29.69 -6.55
CA GLN A 97 -6.76 29.99 -6.22
C GLN A 97 -6.09 30.85 -7.30
N PHE A 98 -6.28 30.53 -8.59
CA PHE A 98 -5.77 31.32 -9.71
C PHE A 98 -6.35 32.74 -9.79
N LYS A 99 -7.50 33.00 -9.15
CA LYS A 99 -8.13 34.33 -9.09
C LYS A 99 -7.61 35.21 -7.94
N LYS A 100 -6.77 34.69 -7.03
CA LYS A 100 -6.26 35.46 -5.87
C LYS A 100 -4.97 36.21 -6.21
N GLN A 101 -5.06 37.52 -6.40
CA GLN A 101 -3.90 38.35 -6.75
C GLN A 101 -2.75 38.24 -5.73
N TYR A 102 -3.06 38.34 -4.43
CA TYR A 102 -2.05 38.23 -3.36
C TYR A 102 -1.31 36.89 -3.35
N TYR A 103 -1.93 35.81 -3.85
CA TYR A 103 -1.29 34.51 -3.98
C TYR A 103 -0.34 34.52 -5.17
N LEU A 104 -0.80 35.03 -6.32
CA LEU A 104 0.02 35.14 -7.53
C LEU A 104 1.24 36.05 -7.36
N ASP A 105 1.13 37.10 -6.56
CA ASP A 105 2.22 38.05 -6.26
C ASP A 105 3.43 37.38 -5.58
N VAL A 106 3.21 36.26 -4.87
CA VAL A 106 4.25 35.50 -4.16
C VAL A 106 4.49 34.10 -4.74
N ALA A 107 3.66 33.66 -5.69
CA ALA A 107 3.76 32.32 -6.27
C ALA A 107 4.96 32.22 -7.24
N PRO A 108 5.59 31.04 -7.36
CA PRO A 108 6.67 30.84 -8.32
C PRO A 108 6.17 31.00 -9.77
N GLN A 109 7.06 31.41 -10.67
CA GLN A 109 6.72 31.74 -12.06
C GLN A 109 5.87 30.69 -12.80
N PRO A 110 6.08 29.37 -12.64
CA PRO A 110 5.25 28.37 -13.32
C PRO A 110 3.77 28.44 -12.92
N VAL A 111 3.49 28.75 -11.66
CA VAL A 111 2.11 28.95 -11.17
C VAL A 111 1.48 30.19 -11.81
N ASN A 112 2.26 31.28 -11.93
CA ASN A 112 1.82 32.48 -12.64
C ASN A 112 1.52 32.18 -14.13
N GLN A 113 2.36 31.40 -14.80
CA GLN A 113 2.13 30.97 -16.18
C GLN A 113 0.84 30.12 -16.32
N ALA A 114 0.57 29.21 -15.37
CA ALA A 114 -0.68 28.47 -15.32
C ALA A 114 -1.90 29.37 -15.08
N ALA A 115 -1.78 30.36 -14.21
CA ALA A 115 -2.84 31.34 -13.96
C ALA A 115 -3.13 32.20 -15.20
N TRP A 116 -2.09 32.62 -15.95
CA TRP A 116 -2.26 33.34 -17.21
C TRP A 116 -2.96 32.48 -18.27
N TYR A 117 -2.56 31.20 -18.40
CA TYR A 117 -3.24 30.25 -19.27
C TYR A 117 -4.72 30.10 -18.90
N PHE A 118 -5.02 29.91 -17.61
CA PHE A 118 -6.38 29.82 -17.10
C PHE A 118 -7.22 31.05 -17.47
N GLN A 119 -6.68 32.26 -17.29
CA GLN A 119 -7.36 33.51 -17.63
C GLN A 119 -7.62 33.65 -19.14
N GLN A 120 -6.63 33.34 -19.98
CA GLN A 120 -6.79 33.37 -21.43
C GLN A 120 -7.77 32.30 -21.93
N CYS A 121 -7.77 31.11 -21.33
CA CYS A 121 -8.79 30.10 -21.57
C CYS A 121 -10.19 30.63 -21.28
N ARG A 122 -10.40 31.30 -20.14
CA ARG A 122 -11.71 31.87 -19.80
C ARG A 122 -12.14 32.91 -20.82
N GLN A 123 -11.25 33.84 -21.18
CA GLN A 123 -11.54 34.87 -22.19
C GLN A 123 -11.89 34.26 -23.56
N ALA A 124 -11.15 33.23 -23.99
CA ALA A 124 -11.41 32.51 -25.23
C ALA A 124 -12.77 31.81 -25.21
N ASN A 125 -13.11 31.11 -24.12
CA ASN A 125 -14.38 30.37 -24.01
C ASN A 125 -15.60 31.29 -23.80
N MET A 126 -15.42 32.49 -23.24
CA MET A 126 -16.47 33.52 -23.20
C MET A 126 -16.90 33.98 -24.60
N ASN A 127 -16.07 33.85 -25.63
CA ASN A 127 -16.44 34.13 -27.02
C ASN A 127 -15.71 33.16 -27.96
N TRP A 128 -16.03 31.87 -27.83
CA TRP A 128 -15.31 30.81 -28.56
C TRP A 128 -15.38 31.00 -30.07
N ASN A 129 -16.47 31.56 -30.61
CA ASN A 129 -16.60 31.85 -32.05
C ASN A 129 -15.52 32.79 -32.59
N SER A 130 -14.98 33.70 -31.75
CA SER A 130 -13.86 34.58 -32.16
C SER A 130 -12.55 33.81 -32.36
N VAL A 131 -12.38 32.70 -31.64
CA VAL A 131 -11.20 31.82 -31.70
C VAL A 131 -11.40 30.70 -32.71
N ALA A 132 -12.62 30.16 -32.80
CA ALA A 132 -13.03 29.08 -33.68
C ALA A 132 -13.39 29.58 -35.09
N ASN A 133 -12.47 30.32 -35.70
CA ASN A 133 -12.62 30.91 -37.03
C ASN A 133 -11.84 30.15 -38.12
N GLY A 134 -11.22 29.03 -37.77
CA GLY A 134 -10.38 28.19 -38.64
C GLY A 134 -8.94 28.68 -38.82
N ALA A 135 -8.57 29.88 -38.38
CA ALA A 135 -7.22 30.41 -38.56
C ALA A 135 -6.13 29.53 -37.90
N PRO A 136 -6.31 28.98 -36.69
CA PRO A 136 -5.32 28.07 -36.10
C PRO A 136 -5.10 26.80 -36.95
N THR A 137 -6.18 26.23 -37.49
CA THR A 137 -6.13 25.05 -38.37
C THR A 137 -5.41 25.38 -39.68
N VAL A 138 -5.74 26.52 -40.31
CA VAL A 138 -5.09 26.97 -41.56
C VAL A 138 -3.61 27.25 -41.35
N SER A 139 -3.23 27.85 -40.22
CA SER A 139 -1.82 28.04 -39.84
C SER A 139 -1.08 26.70 -39.80
N ALA A 140 -1.61 25.69 -39.10
CA ALA A 140 -0.97 24.37 -39.02
C ALA A 140 -0.85 23.69 -40.40
N LEU A 141 -1.85 23.83 -41.27
CA LEU A 141 -1.80 23.30 -42.65
C LEU A 141 -0.73 24.00 -43.50
N ASN A 142 -0.57 25.32 -43.34
CA ASN A 142 0.46 26.08 -44.03
C ASN A 142 1.86 25.70 -43.54
N ASP A 143 2.01 25.46 -42.23
CA ASP A 143 3.28 25.01 -41.64
C ASP A 143 3.65 23.60 -42.17
N MET A 144 2.66 22.69 -42.26
CA MET A 144 2.84 21.38 -42.88
C MET A 144 3.23 21.47 -44.36
N LEU A 145 2.58 22.35 -45.13
CA LEU A 145 2.93 22.58 -46.54
C LEU A 145 4.34 23.15 -46.68
N SER A 146 4.70 24.13 -45.85
CA SER A 146 6.03 24.75 -45.84
C SER A 146 7.13 23.74 -45.50
N MET A 147 6.87 22.86 -44.53
CA MET A 147 7.83 21.84 -44.11
C MET A 147 8.00 20.72 -45.14
N THR A 148 6.93 20.32 -45.81
CA THR A 148 6.91 19.07 -46.61
C THR A 148 6.96 19.31 -48.12
N GLY A 149 6.53 20.49 -48.59
CA GLY A 149 6.37 20.81 -50.00
C GLY A 149 5.27 20.02 -50.73
N VAL A 150 4.49 19.20 -50.01
CA VAL A 150 3.45 18.34 -50.60
C VAL A 150 2.09 19.06 -50.46
N PRO A 151 1.37 19.42 -51.54
CA PRO A 151 0.09 20.13 -51.43
C PRO A 151 -1.03 19.23 -50.87
N PHE A 152 -2.07 19.83 -50.25
CA PHE A 152 -3.25 19.12 -49.75
C PHE A 152 -4.28 18.88 -50.87
N PRO A 153 -4.43 17.65 -51.40
CA PRO A 153 -5.21 17.39 -52.60
C PRO A 153 -6.72 17.53 -52.43
N ALA A 154 -7.27 17.28 -51.23
CA ALA A 154 -8.68 17.46 -50.95
C ALA A 154 -9.13 18.93 -51.06
N LEU A 155 -8.24 19.87 -50.72
CA LEU A 155 -8.49 21.30 -50.90
C LEU A 155 -8.13 21.77 -52.32
N ASN A 156 -7.12 21.17 -52.95
CA ASN A 156 -6.80 21.41 -54.36
C ASN A 156 -7.31 20.28 -55.27
N GLN A 157 -8.61 20.28 -55.52
CA GLN A 157 -9.31 19.23 -56.27
C GLN A 157 -8.92 19.12 -57.76
N SER A 158 -8.12 20.05 -58.28
CA SER A 158 -7.57 19.94 -59.65
C SER A 158 -6.50 18.85 -59.79
N ILE A 159 -5.90 18.41 -58.68
CA ILE A 159 -4.81 17.44 -58.64
C ILE A 159 -5.37 16.01 -58.69
N ASN A 160 -5.61 15.47 -59.88
CA ASN A 160 -6.16 14.11 -60.02
C ASN A 160 -5.12 13.00 -59.85
N ASN A 161 -3.89 13.20 -60.35
CA ASN A 161 -2.79 12.24 -60.25
C ASN A 161 -1.65 12.87 -59.45
N ILE A 162 -1.19 12.18 -58.40
CA ILE A 162 -0.08 12.62 -57.56
C ILE A 162 1.07 11.64 -57.71
N SER A 163 2.29 12.17 -57.87
CA SER A 163 3.49 11.34 -57.85
C SER A 163 3.60 10.63 -56.51
N PRO A 164 4.00 9.34 -56.47
CA PRO A 164 4.22 8.65 -55.21
C PRO A 164 5.15 9.42 -54.28
N LEU A 165 4.82 9.42 -52.98
CA LEU A 165 5.66 10.05 -51.98
C LEU A 165 7.03 9.37 -51.96
N THR A 166 8.10 10.15 -52.05
CA THR A 166 9.44 9.61 -51.80
C THR A 166 9.58 9.21 -50.32
N PRO A 167 10.45 8.24 -49.98
CA PRO A 167 10.70 7.86 -48.59
C PRO A 167 11.07 9.04 -47.68
N THR A 168 11.79 10.04 -48.21
CA THR A 168 12.12 11.29 -47.50
C THR A 168 10.89 12.16 -47.27
N GLN A 169 10.05 12.40 -48.29
CA GLN A 169 8.81 13.16 -48.12
C GLN A 169 7.88 12.50 -47.11
N LEU A 170 7.70 11.18 -47.19
CA LEU A 170 6.89 10.42 -46.23
C LEU A 170 7.47 10.54 -44.80
N GLY A 171 8.80 10.40 -44.66
CA GLY A 171 9.53 10.58 -43.42
C GLY A 171 9.35 11.96 -42.80
N THR A 172 9.46 13.02 -43.61
CA THR A 172 9.24 14.41 -43.18
C THR A 172 7.79 14.64 -42.78
N MET A 173 6.81 14.18 -43.56
CA MET A 173 5.38 14.39 -43.26
C MET A 173 4.97 13.72 -41.94
N ILE A 174 5.25 12.43 -41.79
CA ILE A 174 4.86 11.67 -40.58
C ILE A 174 5.68 12.15 -39.37
N GLY A 175 6.98 12.40 -39.57
CA GLY A 175 7.85 12.91 -38.52
C GLY A 175 7.43 14.30 -38.04
N TYR A 176 7.10 15.22 -38.95
CA TYR A 176 6.61 16.57 -38.59
C TYR A 176 5.31 16.50 -37.81
N LEU A 177 4.33 15.73 -38.30
CA LEU A 177 3.07 15.53 -37.62
C LEU A 177 3.29 14.99 -36.20
N ALA A 178 4.14 13.97 -36.03
CA ALA A 178 4.42 13.39 -34.72
C ALA A 178 5.25 14.31 -33.80
N GLY A 179 6.30 14.94 -34.31
CA GLY A 179 7.25 15.68 -33.47
C GLY A 179 6.87 17.13 -33.21
N SER A 180 6.19 17.80 -34.14
CA SER A 180 5.84 19.23 -34.01
C SER A 180 4.39 19.43 -33.56
N GLU A 181 3.47 18.64 -34.11
CA GLU A 181 2.04 18.74 -33.79
C GLU A 181 1.63 17.70 -32.72
N GLY A 182 2.36 16.59 -32.65
CA GLY A 182 2.00 15.38 -31.90
C GLY A 182 0.72 14.74 -32.40
N VAL A 183 0.60 14.64 -33.72
CA VAL A 183 -0.41 13.93 -34.47
C VAL A 183 0.22 12.65 -35.00
N TYR A 184 -0.14 11.50 -34.44
CA TYR A 184 0.34 10.21 -34.92
C TYR A 184 -0.52 9.68 -36.08
N THR A 185 0.14 8.99 -37.01
CA THR A 185 -0.44 8.52 -38.27
C THR A 185 0.00 7.08 -38.57
N LEU A 186 0.84 6.83 -39.58
CA LEU A 186 1.28 5.48 -39.98
C LEU A 186 2.32 4.88 -39.02
N LEU A 187 3.12 5.73 -38.38
CA LEU A 187 4.11 5.36 -37.38
C LEU A 187 3.95 6.28 -36.17
N SER A 188 4.01 5.71 -34.98
CA SER A 188 3.70 6.45 -33.75
C SER A 188 4.90 6.41 -32.79
N PRO A 189 5.75 7.46 -32.76
CA PRO A 189 6.91 7.54 -31.88
C PRO A 189 6.54 8.03 -30.49
N PHE A 190 7.09 7.42 -29.44
CA PHE A 190 6.95 7.88 -28.06
C PHE A 190 8.13 7.44 -27.19
N VAL A 191 8.26 8.04 -25.99
CA VAL A 191 9.24 7.65 -24.97
C VAL A 191 8.53 6.95 -23.82
N ASP A 192 9.06 5.81 -23.40
CA ASP A 192 8.58 5.05 -22.24
C ASP A 192 9.76 4.55 -21.40
N THR A 193 9.47 3.98 -20.23
CA THR A 193 10.42 3.22 -19.43
C THR A 193 11.00 2.07 -20.26
N ASN A 194 12.30 1.82 -20.12
CA ASN A 194 12.97 0.70 -20.75
C ASN A 194 12.52 -0.60 -20.10
N TRP A 195 11.66 -1.35 -20.78
CA TRP A 195 11.00 -2.54 -20.23
C TRP A 195 11.95 -3.64 -19.75
N LYS A 196 13.20 -3.69 -20.21
CA LYS A 196 14.18 -4.70 -19.77
C LYS A 196 15.23 -4.17 -18.79
N ASP A 197 15.36 -2.86 -18.66
CA ASP A 197 16.34 -2.22 -17.77
C ASP A 197 15.81 -0.91 -17.18
N PRO A 198 14.68 -0.94 -16.45
CA PRO A 198 14.05 0.27 -15.89
C PRO A 198 14.88 0.89 -14.77
N THR A 199 15.77 0.14 -14.13
CA THR A 199 16.60 0.62 -13.00
C THR A 199 18.03 0.99 -13.40
N GLY A 200 18.45 0.63 -14.63
CA GLY A 200 19.79 0.89 -15.13
C GLY A 200 19.99 2.29 -15.72
N PRO A 201 21.18 2.57 -16.29
CA PRO A 201 21.56 3.90 -16.77
C PRO A 201 20.78 4.35 -18.02
N GLN A 202 20.03 3.44 -18.65
CA GLN A 202 19.10 3.71 -19.75
C GLN A 202 17.67 3.39 -19.33
N GLY A 203 17.23 3.96 -18.20
CA GLY A 203 15.88 3.73 -17.67
C GLY A 203 14.75 4.09 -18.64
N TYR A 204 15.00 4.89 -19.67
CA TYR A 204 14.03 5.29 -20.69
C TYR A 204 14.49 4.89 -22.10
N GLY A 205 13.53 4.54 -22.96
CA GLY A 205 13.75 4.15 -24.35
C GLY A 205 12.83 4.89 -25.33
N LEU A 206 13.25 4.95 -26.60
CA LEU A 206 12.41 5.41 -27.70
C LEU A 206 11.65 4.21 -28.28
N PHE A 207 10.36 4.39 -28.55
CA PHE A 207 9.45 3.37 -29.05
C PHE A 207 8.79 3.86 -30.33
N ILE A 208 8.65 2.98 -31.32
CA ILE A 208 7.94 3.21 -32.58
C ILE A 208 6.86 2.13 -32.70
N ASP A 209 5.60 2.57 -32.78
CA ASP A 209 4.44 1.70 -32.81
C ASP A 209 3.72 1.71 -34.15
N GLN A 210 2.76 0.80 -34.28
CA GLN A 210 1.84 0.66 -35.41
C GLN A 210 1.03 1.96 -35.68
N PRO A 211 0.23 2.00 -36.76
CA PRO A 211 -0.61 3.15 -37.05
C PRO A 211 -1.55 3.53 -35.89
N THR A 212 -1.73 4.83 -35.66
CA THR A 212 -2.75 5.38 -34.74
C THR A 212 -3.90 5.98 -35.54
N THR A 213 -5.12 5.49 -35.31
CA THR A 213 -6.36 5.90 -36.00
C THR A 213 -7.20 6.90 -35.19
N ILE A 214 -8.30 7.46 -35.74
CA ILE A 214 -9.14 8.45 -35.01
C ILE A 214 -9.88 7.73 -33.90
N TYR A 215 -10.52 6.62 -34.27
CA TYR A 215 -11.26 5.78 -33.33
C TYR A 215 -10.37 4.65 -32.81
N ARG A 216 -10.76 4.04 -31.68
CA ARG A 216 -10.16 2.78 -31.22
C ARG A 216 -10.52 1.62 -32.16
N SER A 217 -9.68 0.59 -32.17
CA SER A 217 -9.81 -0.61 -33.00
C SER A 217 -11.22 -1.23 -32.96
N THR A 218 -11.80 -1.27 -31.76
CA THR A 218 -13.13 -1.80 -31.46
C THR A 218 -14.27 -1.14 -32.23
N TYR A 219 -14.17 0.15 -32.54
CA TYR A 219 -15.16 0.81 -33.39
C TYR A 219 -15.19 0.23 -34.80
N TYR A 220 -14.01 0.00 -35.38
CA TYR A 220 -13.90 -0.57 -36.72
C TYR A 220 -14.29 -2.06 -36.75
N THR A 221 -14.10 -2.80 -35.65
CA THR A 221 -14.40 -4.23 -35.63
C THR A 221 -15.80 -4.57 -35.14
N LYS A 222 -16.43 -3.74 -34.29
CA LYS A 222 -17.73 -4.04 -33.64
C LYS A 222 -18.86 -3.08 -34.02
N ALA A 223 -18.55 -1.85 -34.43
CA ALA A 223 -19.56 -0.80 -34.63
C ALA A 223 -19.43 -0.06 -35.98
N TRP A 224 -18.66 -0.60 -36.92
CA TRP A 224 -18.31 0.10 -38.15
C TRP A 224 -19.51 0.52 -38.99
N ASP A 225 -20.47 -0.38 -39.16
CA ASP A 225 -21.69 -0.13 -39.93
C ASP A 225 -22.56 0.97 -39.29
N LEU A 226 -22.43 1.19 -37.98
CA LEU A 226 -23.15 2.23 -37.24
C LEU A 226 -22.49 3.61 -37.40
N ILE A 227 -21.16 3.67 -37.52
CA ILE A 227 -20.41 4.94 -37.45
C ILE A 227 -19.91 5.44 -38.80
N ARG A 228 -19.73 4.57 -39.81
CA ARG A 228 -19.05 4.92 -41.07
C ARG A 228 -19.67 6.12 -41.78
N SER A 229 -21.00 6.16 -41.89
CA SER A 229 -21.72 7.23 -42.58
C SER A 229 -21.49 8.60 -41.93
N ASN A 230 -21.57 8.65 -40.59
CA ASN A 230 -21.32 9.86 -39.82
C ASN A 230 -19.84 10.26 -39.86
N TYR A 231 -18.92 9.30 -39.85
CA TYR A 231 -17.49 9.60 -40.01
C TYR A 231 -17.19 10.26 -41.36
N VAL A 232 -17.71 9.69 -42.46
CA VAL A 232 -17.60 10.27 -43.81
C VAL A 232 -18.22 11.68 -43.88
N ALA A 233 -19.36 11.90 -43.21
CA ALA A 233 -20.00 13.21 -43.15
C ALA A 233 -19.15 14.25 -42.39
N THR A 234 -18.56 13.86 -41.26
CA THR A 234 -17.67 14.71 -40.45
C THR A 234 -16.43 15.13 -41.22
N VAL A 235 -15.81 14.20 -41.97
CA VAL A 235 -14.66 14.51 -42.85
C VAL A 235 -15.01 15.57 -43.87
N GLN A 236 -16.12 15.40 -44.61
CA GLN A 236 -16.57 16.37 -45.61
C GLN A 236 -16.82 17.74 -45.00
N LYS A 237 -17.52 17.77 -43.86
CA LYS A 237 -17.89 18.99 -43.14
C LYS A 237 -16.66 19.76 -42.64
N ASN A 238 -15.69 19.06 -42.03
CA ASN A 238 -14.44 19.69 -41.57
C ASN A 238 -13.64 20.28 -42.75
N LEU A 239 -13.54 19.55 -43.87
CA LEU A 239 -12.84 20.05 -45.06
C LEU A 239 -13.54 21.26 -45.70
N GLN A 240 -14.88 21.29 -45.71
CA GLN A 240 -15.64 22.46 -46.15
C GLN A 240 -15.37 23.68 -45.26
N LYS A 241 -15.32 23.48 -43.93
CA LYS A 241 -14.99 24.56 -42.98
C LYS A 241 -13.58 25.09 -43.17
N VAL A 242 -12.61 24.22 -43.43
CA VAL A 242 -11.23 24.62 -43.76
C VAL A 242 -11.20 25.43 -45.06
N ALA A 243 -11.86 24.96 -46.13
CA ALA A 243 -11.92 25.69 -47.39
C ALA A 243 -12.55 27.08 -47.23
N ALA A 244 -13.62 27.19 -46.42
CA ALA A 244 -14.23 28.46 -46.09
C ALA A 244 -13.28 29.39 -45.32
N ALA A 245 -12.57 28.87 -44.31
CA ALA A 245 -11.57 29.65 -43.55
C ALA A 245 -10.40 30.13 -44.42
N MET A 246 -10.08 29.41 -45.49
CA MET A 246 -9.07 29.80 -46.49
C MET A 246 -9.62 30.73 -47.59
N ASN A 247 -10.88 31.15 -47.52
CA ASN A 247 -11.58 31.93 -48.57
C ASN A 247 -11.54 31.26 -49.96
N MET A 248 -11.62 29.93 -50.00
CA MET A 248 -11.64 29.16 -51.24
C MET A 248 -13.06 29.10 -51.82
N ASN A 249 -13.17 28.90 -53.14
CA ASN A 249 -14.44 28.53 -53.76
C ASN A 249 -14.97 27.23 -53.16
N ALA A 250 -16.29 27.07 -53.17
CA ALA A 250 -16.93 25.84 -52.70
C ALA A 250 -16.31 24.62 -53.39
N LEU A 251 -15.85 23.66 -52.58
CA LEU A 251 -15.30 22.40 -53.07
C LEU A 251 -16.40 21.64 -53.83
N ASN A 252 -16.01 20.95 -54.92
CA ASN A 252 -16.91 20.06 -55.63
C ASN A 252 -17.43 18.97 -54.67
N PRO A 253 -18.75 18.89 -54.45
CA PRO A 253 -19.31 18.03 -53.41
C PRO A 253 -19.14 16.54 -53.74
N THR A 254 -19.24 16.15 -55.01
CA THR A 254 -19.07 14.76 -55.44
C THR A 254 -17.62 14.30 -55.24
N LYS A 255 -16.65 15.12 -55.64
CA LYS A 255 -15.23 14.80 -55.46
C LYS A 255 -14.85 14.77 -53.98
N LEU A 256 -15.34 15.73 -53.19
CA LEU A 256 -15.08 15.79 -51.76
C LEU A 256 -15.66 14.57 -51.03
N LYS A 257 -16.88 14.15 -51.37
CA LYS A 257 -17.47 12.92 -50.83
C LYS A 257 -16.62 11.69 -51.17
N SER A 258 -16.18 11.57 -52.41
CA SER A 258 -15.31 10.48 -52.84
C SER A 258 -13.95 10.47 -52.11
N ASP A 259 -13.32 11.63 -51.92
CA ASP A 259 -12.07 11.75 -51.16
C ASP A 259 -12.29 11.38 -49.67
N ALA A 260 -13.42 11.80 -49.09
CA ALA A 260 -13.78 11.48 -47.71
C ALA A 260 -14.05 9.98 -47.52
N GLU A 261 -14.79 9.35 -48.43
CA GLU A 261 -15.02 7.89 -48.42
C GLU A 261 -13.69 7.13 -48.53
N ALA A 262 -12.82 7.50 -49.47
CA ALA A 262 -11.52 6.86 -49.66
C ALA A 262 -10.62 6.99 -48.41
N LEU A 263 -10.61 8.15 -47.77
CA LEU A 263 -9.85 8.39 -46.54
C LEU A 263 -10.36 7.54 -45.37
N VAL A 264 -11.68 7.50 -45.18
CA VAL A 264 -12.32 6.73 -44.10
C VAL A 264 -12.11 5.23 -44.32
N ASP A 265 -12.22 4.75 -45.55
CA ASP A 265 -11.95 3.35 -45.89
C ASP A 265 -10.46 2.99 -45.77
N PHE A 266 -9.56 3.94 -46.07
CA PHE A 266 -8.13 3.78 -45.81
C PHE A 266 -7.83 3.64 -44.32
N GLU A 267 -8.41 4.49 -43.47
CA GLU A 267 -8.24 4.37 -42.01
C GLU A 267 -8.83 3.07 -41.46
N PHE A 268 -9.99 2.63 -41.96
CA PHE A 268 -10.55 1.31 -41.64
C PHE A 268 -9.56 0.18 -41.94
N ASN A 269 -8.90 0.23 -43.10
CA ASN A 269 -7.87 -0.74 -43.45
C ASN A 269 -6.65 -0.64 -42.53
N LEU A 270 -6.18 0.56 -42.16
CA LEU A 270 -5.11 0.74 -41.17
C LEU A 270 -5.46 0.08 -39.83
N ALA A 271 -6.69 0.28 -39.34
CA ALA A 271 -7.15 -0.26 -38.07
C ALA A 271 -7.34 -1.80 -38.09
N THR A 272 -7.80 -2.37 -39.21
CA THR A 272 -8.20 -3.78 -39.28
C THR A 272 -7.17 -4.70 -39.91
N GLN A 273 -6.31 -4.18 -40.79
CA GLN A 273 -5.35 -4.98 -41.55
C GLN A 273 -3.88 -4.72 -41.21
N TYR A 274 -3.55 -3.54 -40.69
CA TYR A 274 -2.17 -3.10 -40.42
C TYR A 274 -1.94 -2.74 -38.94
N SER A 275 -2.85 -3.18 -38.07
CA SER A 275 -2.80 -2.97 -36.63
C SER A 275 -3.09 -4.30 -35.95
N THR A 276 -2.39 -4.57 -34.87
CA THR A 276 -2.69 -5.70 -33.99
C THR A 276 -3.78 -5.33 -32.99
N ASP A 277 -4.68 -6.26 -32.70
CA ASP A 277 -5.79 -6.08 -31.76
C ASP A 277 -5.31 -5.85 -30.32
N ASP A 278 -6.10 -5.12 -29.53
CA ASP A 278 -5.72 -4.72 -28.17
C ASP A 278 -5.47 -5.92 -27.23
N THR A 279 -6.20 -7.03 -27.37
CA THR A 279 -6.02 -8.24 -26.55
C THR A 279 -4.66 -8.89 -26.81
N THR A 280 -4.24 -9.00 -28.06
CA THR A 280 -2.92 -9.52 -28.43
C THR A 280 -1.80 -8.57 -27.97
N ARG A 281 -2.04 -7.26 -28.00
CA ARG A 281 -1.07 -6.23 -27.61
C ARG A 281 -0.76 -6.19 -26.11
N ARG A 282 -1.69 -6.66 -25.26
CA ARG A 282 -1.46 -6.85 -23.81
C ARG A 282 -0.36 -7.88 -23.48
N LYS A 283 0.17 -8.62 -24.46
CA LYS A 283 1.32 -9.53 -24.31
C LYS A 283 2.63 -8.82 -24.66
N TYR A 284 3.19 -8.10 -23.70
CA TYR A 284 4.30 -7.14 -23.91
C TYR A 284 5.59 -7.77 -24.44
N GLN A 285 5.91 -9.01 -24.06
CA GLN A 285 7.16 -9.66 -24.44
C GLN A 285 7.36 -9.76 -25.96
N ARG A 286 6.28 -9.89 -26.73
CA ARG A 286 6.33 -9.96 -28.19
C ARG A 286 6.56 -8.59 -28.86
N SER A 287 6.24 -7.50 -28.15
CA SER A 287 6.43 -6.12 -28.62
C SER A 287 7.83 -5.58 -28.32
N TYR A 288 8.64 -6.32 -27.55
CA TYR A 288 10.02 -5.94 -27.29
C TYR A 288 10.93 -6.36 -28.45
N ASN A 289 11.01 -5.54 -29.50
CA ASN A 289 11.88 -5.78 -30.67
C ASN A 289 12.89 -4.62 -30.82
N PRO A 290 14.10 -4.74 -30.24
CA PRO A 290 15.16 -3.75 -30.39
C PRO A 290 15.59 -3.60 -31.84
N MET A 291 15.70 -2.35 -32.27
CA MET A 291 16.11 -1.93 -33.60
C MET A 291 17.16 -0.82 -33.48
N THR A 292 17.94 -0.65 -34.54
CA THR A 292 18.77 0.54 -34.77
C THR A 292 18.33 1.20 -36.07
N ARG A 293 18.77 2.43 -36.32
CA ARG A 293 18.51 3.06 -37.63
C ARG A 293 19.06 2.20 -38.77
N THR A 294 20.26 1.64 -38.61
CA THR A 294 20.88 0.77 -39.62
C THR A 294 20.02 -0.45 -39.95
N ASN A 295 19.53 -1.15 -38.92
CA ASN A 295 18.67 -2.31 -39.10
C ASN A 295 17.30 -1.92 -39.68
N ALA A 296 16.73 -0.82 -39.21
CA ALA A 296 15.41 -0.35 -39.67
C ALA A 296 15.44 0.11 -41.12
N THR A 297 16.48 0.83 -41.56
CA THR A 297 16.69 1.19 -42.98
C THR A 297 16.84 -0.04 -43.87
N THR A 298 17.47 -1.10 -43.37
CA THR A 298 17.63 -2.36 -44.13
C THR A 298 16.32 -3.14 -44.23
N ALA A 299 15.55 -3.21 -43.14
CA ALA A 299 14.30 -3.96 -43.08
C ALA A 299 13.11 -3.22 -43.71
N TYR A 300 13.08 -1.88 -43.59
CA TYR A 300 11.93 -1.06 -43.95
C TYR A 300 12.34 0.15 -44.82
N SER A 301 12.45 -0.03 -46.13
CA SER A 301 12.88 0.98 -47.10
C SER A 301 11.79 1.94 -47.59
N PHE A 302 10.51 1.74 -47.24
CA PHE A 302 9.43 2.63 -47.70
C PHE A 302 9.49 4.05 -47.08
N ILE A 303 10.26 4.23 -46.01
CA ILE A 303 10.46 5.51 -45.31
C ILE A 303 11.95 5.77 -45.08
N ASP A 304 12.37 7.03 -45.16
CA ASP A 304 13.72 7.43 -44.76
C ASP A 304 13.79 7.57 -43.22
N TRP A 305 14.34 6.56 -42.56
CA TRP A 305 14.38 6.50 -41.09
C TRP A 305 15.17 7.64 -40.44
N ARG A 306 16.23 8.14 -41.10
CA ARG A 306 16.99 9.27 -40.56
C ARG A 306 16.13 10.52 -40.53
N THR A 307 15.40 10.77 -41.60
CA THR A 307 14.50 11.92 -41.77
C THR A 307 13.31 11.79 -40.84
N PHE A 308 12.66 10.63 -40.78
CA PHE A 308 11.57 10.36 -39.86
C PHE A 308 11.97 10.62 -38.41
N LEU A 309 13.08 10.01 -37.94
CA LEU A 309 13.57 10.21 -36.57
C LEU A 309 13.96 11.67 -36.29
N ALA A 310 14.58 12.36 -37.26
CA ALA A 310 14.95 13.76 -37.14
C ALA A 310 13.74 14.67 -36.89
N HIS A 311 12.64 14.44 -37.61
CA HIS A 311 11.44 15.25 -37.46
C HIS A 311 10.56 14.80 -36.29
N SER A 312 10.52 13.51 -35.96
CA SER A 312 9.64 13.00 -34.90
C SER A 312 10.07 13.37 -33.49
N ILE A 313 11.35 13.69 -33.27
CA ILE A 313 11.88 14.09 -31.96
C ILE A 313 12.26 15.57 -31.91
N ILE A 314 11.86 16.36 -32.91
CA ILE A 314 12.33 17.74 -33.11
C ILE A 314 12.10 18.63 -31.87
N SER A 315 11.01 18.41 -31.12
CA SER A 315 10.74 19.13 -29.87
C SER A 315 11.72 18.82 -28.74
N GLY A 316 12.44 17.69 -28.79
CA GLY A 316 13.45 17.32 -27.80
C GLY A 316 14.69 18.22 -27.78
N GLY A 317 14.89 19.04 -28.83
CA GLY A 317 16.04 19.93 -28.97
C GLY A 317 17.32 19.22 -29.43
N ASP A 318 18.40 20.01 -29.55
CA ASP A 318 19.66 19.59 -30.17
C ASP A 318 20.33 18.40 -29.48
N ASP A 319 20.25 18.32 -28.14
CA ASP A 319 20.86 17.23 -27.38
C ASP A 319 20.17 15.88 -27.65
N VAL A 320 18.84 15.87 -27.70
CA VAL A 320 18.06 14.67 -28.06
C VAL A 320 18.33 14.30 -29.51
N TYR A 321 18.33 15.28 -30.41
CA TYR A 321 18.67 15.08 -31.81
C TYR A 321 20.04 14.43 -31.97
N TYR A 322 21.06 14.96 -31.28
CA TYR A 322 22.41 14.43 -31.32
C TYR A 322 22.46 12.99 -30.80
N LYS A 323 21.78 12.70 -29.68
CA LYS A 323 21.74 11.35 -29.08
C LYS A 323 21.08 10.31 -30.00
N VAL A 324 19.95 10.64 -30.60
CA VAL A 324 19.11 9.66 -31.34
C VAL A 324 19.45 9.59 -32.84
N VAL A 325 19.75 10.73 -33.46
CA VAL A 325 19.90 10.83 -34.92
C VAL A 325 21.37 10.80 -35.33
N HIS A 326 22.30 11.30 -34.51
CA HIS A 326 23.72 11.29 -34.90
C HIS A 326 24.29 9.88 -34.85
N ASP A 327 23.93 9.09 -33.84
CA ASP A 327 24.34 7.70 -33.70
C ASP A 327 23.44 6.75 -34.53
N PRO A 328 23.93 6.14 -35.64
CA PRO A 328 23.17 5.14 -36.39
C PRO A 328 22.77 3.90 -35.58
N ASN A 329 23.47 3.63 -34.47
CA ASN A 329 23.30 2.45 -33.64
C ASN A 329 22.51 2.75 -32.37
N PHE A 330 21.95 3.95 -32.21
CA PHE A 330 21.04 4.26 -31.12
C PHE A 330 19.90 3.23 -31.08
N PRO A 331 19.68 2.53 -29.95
CA PRO A 331 18.64 1.52 -29.85
C PRO A 331 17.26 2.15 -29.64
N PHE A 332 16.27 1.69 -30.40
CA PHE A 332 14.85 1.97 -30.16
C PHE A 332 14.03 0.69 -30.31
N LEU A 333 12.81 0.69 -29.79
CA LEU A 333 11.93 -0.48 -29.80
C LEU A 333 10.88 -0.33 -30.91
N LEU A 334 10.74 -1.35 -31.75
CA LEU A 334 9.67 -1.45 -32.73
C LEU A 334 8.60 -2.43 -32.22
N LEU A 335 7.41 -1.94 -31.87
CA LEU A 335 6.44 -2.79 -31.17
C LEU A 335 5.83 -3.87 -32.06
N GLU A 336 5.62 -3.57 -33.34
CA GLU A 336 4.80 -4.39 -34.24
C GLU A 336 5.50 -4.65 -35.59
N PRO A 337 6.65 -5.33 -35.61
CA PRO A 337 7.47 -5.50 -36.82
C PRO A 337 6.74 -6.25 -37.95
N GLY A 338 5.83 -7.17 -37.61
CA GLY A 338 5.00 -7.91 -38.57
C GLY A 338 4.02 -7.00 -39.30
N GLN A 339 3.33 -6.12 -38.56
CA GLN A 339 2.40 -5.15 -39.14
C GLN A 339 3.13 -4.12 -40.02
N LEU A 340 4.30 -3.66 -39.58
CA LEU A 340 5.11 -2.75 -40.37
C LEU A 340 5.63 -3.39 -41.67
N SER A 341 6.01 -4.68 -41.62
CA SER A 341 6.44 -5.43 -42.81
C SER A 341 5.31 -5.52 -43.83
N LYS A 342 4.08 -5.79 -43.36
CA LYS A 342 2.88 -5.83 -44.19
C LYS A 342 2.57 -4.45 -44.78
N LEU A 343 2.56 -3.41 -43.94
CA LEU A 343 2.32 -2.04 -44.38
C LEU A 343 3.31 -1.61 -45.47
N GLN A 344 4.60 -1.91 -45.29
CA GLN A 344 5.62 -1.64 -46.30
C GLN A 344 5.34 -2.37 -47.62
N SER A 345 5.02 -3.67 -47.56
CA SER A 345 4.77 -4.48 -48.76
C SER A 345 3.64 -3.89 -49.60
N ASP A 346 2.59 -3.44 -48.92
CA ASP A 346 1.37 -2.99 -49.57
C ASP A 346 1.39 -1.48 -49.89
N PHE A 347 2.28 -0.70 -49.26
CA PHE A 347 2.38 0.75 -49.43
C PHE A 347 2.43 1.24 -50.89
N PRO A 348 3.22 0.62 -51.80
CA PRO A 348 3.27 1.03 -53.21
C PRO A 348 1.94 0.86 -53.94
N SER A 349 1.03 0.01 -53.43
CA SER A 349 -0.28 -0.24 -54.02
C SER A 349 -1.35 0.75 -53.57
N PHE A 350 -1.09 1.53 -52.52
CA PHE A 350 -2.05 2.50 -52.01
C PHE A 350 -2.19 3.70 -52.95
N ASP A 351 -3.43 4.18 -53.08
CA ASP A 351 -3.71 5.44 -53.76
C ASP A 351 -3.04 6.60 -53.03
N GLN A 352 -2.08 7.22 -53.70
CA GLN A 352 -1.22 8.26 -53.10
C GLN A 352 -2.02 9.52 -52.77
N ARG A 353 -3.09 9.82 -53.53
CA ARG A 353 -4.01 10.91 -53.19
C ARG A 353 -4.69 10.64 -51.85
N THR A 354 -5.17 9.42 -51.64
CA THR A 354 -5.78 9.00 -50.38
C THR A 354 -4.80 9.05 -49.21
N VAL A 355 -3.56 8.56 -49.37
CA VAL A 355 -2.53 8.61 -48.32
C VAL A 355 -2.22 10.05 -47.91
N ILE A 356 -2.01 10.96 -48.88
CA ILE A 356 -1.71 12.37 -48.59
C ILE A 356 -2.91 13.06 -47.94
N ASN A 357 -4.13 12.82 -48.45
CA ASN A 357 -5.35 13.35 -47.86
C ASN A 357 -5.51 12.88 -46.41
N TYR A 358 -5.22 11.61 -46.13
CA TYR A 358 -5.23 11.06 -44.79
C TYR A 358 -4.28 11.81 -43.86
N LEU A 359 -3.00 11.93 -44.22
CA LEU A 359 -2.00 12.63 -43.39
C LEU A 359 -2.40 14.08 -43.08
N TYR A 360 -2.91 14.81 -44.07
CA TYR A 360 -3.41 16.17 -43.87
C TYR A 360 -4.67 16.23 -43.00
N TYR A 361 -5.62 15.33 -43.22
CA TYR A 361 -6.86 15.31 -42.46
C TYR A 361 -6.62 14.98 -40.98
N ARG A 362 -5.65 14.13 -40.66
CA ARG A 362 -5.24 13.87 -39.27
C ARG A 362 -4.84 15.16 -38.54
N LEU A 363 -4.22 16.11 -39.26
CA LEU A 363 -3.93 17.44 -38.72
C LEU A 363 -5.19 18.32 -38.60
N VAL A 364 -6.07 18.28 -39.60
CA VAL A 364 -7.38 18.98 -39.54
C VAL A 364 -8.20 18.52 -38.35
N ASP A 365 -8.23 17.21 -38.10
CA ASP A 365 -8.94 16.58 -37.00
C ASP A 365 -8.40 17.04 -35.64
N ALA A 366 -7.07 17.03 -35.47
CA ALA A 366 -6.41 17.49 -34.24
C ALA A 366 -6.73 18.96 -33.88
N TYR A 367 -6.98 19.80 -34.91
CA TYR A 367 -7.35 21.21 -34.78
C TYR A 367 -8.85 21.48 -35.01
N SER A 368 -9.69 20.44 -35.08
CA SER A 368 -11.10 20.57 -35.46
C SER A 368 -11.91 21.47 -34.51
N SER A 369 -11.53 21.54 -33.23
CA SER A 369 -12.17 22.44 -32.24
C SER A 369 -12.03 23.94 -32.58
N PHE A 370 -11.06 24.30 -33.44
CA PHE A 370 -10.83 25.68 -33.90
C PHE A 370 -11.55 26.01 -35.20
N LEU A 371 -12.27 25.05 -35.80
CA LEU A 371 -13.13 25.31 -36.95
C LEU A 371 -14.44 25.95 -36.51
N THR A 372 -15.10 26.63 -37.45
CA THR A 372 -16.39 27.29 -37.19
C THR A 372 -17.42 26.30 -36.65
N PRO A 373 -18.05 26.60 -35.50
CA PRO A 373 -19.14 25.78 -34.97
C PRO A 373 -20.32 25.74 -35.94
N ASP A 374 -21.13 24.69 -35.86
CA ASP A 374 -22.32 24.59 -36.70
C ASP A 374 -23.43 25.53 -36.23
N SER A 375 -24.22 26.04 -37.18
CA SER A 375 -25.31 26.98 -36.89
C SER A 375 -26.50 26.33 -36.16
N SER A 376 -26.60 25.00 -36.17
CA SER A 376 -27.55 24.26 -35.33
C SER A 376 -26.95 24.09 -33.93
N SER A 377 -27.51 24.78 -32.95
CA SER A 377 -27.19 24.65 -31.52
C SER A 377 -27.50 23.27 -30.92
N ILE A 378 -27.86 22.29 -31.75
CA ILE A 378 -28.15 20.91 -31.39
C ILE A 378 -27.10 20.08 -32.11
N ARG A 379 -25.98 19.81 -31.43
CA ARG A 379 -25.24 18.59 -31.75
C ARG A 379 -26.21 17.45 -31.49
N SER A 380 -26.33 16.52 -32.42
CA SER A 380 -27.12 15.31 -32.14
C SER A 380 -26.59 14.64 -30.86
N ALA A 381 -27.44 13.97 -30.07
CA ALA A 381 -26.98 13.18 -28.91
C ALA A 381 -25.84 12.21 -29.30
N PHE A 382 -25.83 11.78 -30.56
CA PHE A 382 -24.70 11.15 -31.23
C PHE A 382 -23.47 12.09 -31.23
N GLU A 383 -23.45 13.22 -31.95
CA GLU A 383 -22.32 14.19 -31.96
C GLU A 383 -21.89 14.72 -30.58
N GLU A 384 -22.76 14.71 -29.55
CA GLU A 384 -22.41 15.02 -28.16
C GLU A 384 -21.79 13.83 -27.41
N ALA A 385 -22.24 12.60 -27.68
CA ALA A 385 -21.67 11.37 -27.13
C ALA A 385 -20.31 11.04 -27.74
N TRP A 386 -20.02 11.50 -28.96
CA TRP A 386 -18.75 11.31 -29.66
C TRP A 386 -17.84 12.52 -29.51
N GLU A 387 -17.46 12.86 -28.28
CA GLU A 387 -16.41 13.85 -28.07
C GLU A 387 -15.18 13.45 -28.88
N GLN A 388 -14.65 14.42 -29.64
CA GLN A 388 -13.55 14.19 -30.57
C GLN A 388 -12.39 13.54 -29.82
N PRO A 389 -12.05 12.28 -30.15
CA PRO A 389 -10.91 11.63 -29.53
C PRO A 389 -9.69 12.49 -29.80
N TYR A 390 -8.97 12.87 -28.76
CA TYR A 390 -7.61 13.35 -28.95
C TYR A 390 -6.69 12.18 -28.66
N ILE A 391 -5.57 12.11 -29.35
CA ILE A 391 -4.50 11.24 -28.91
C ILE A 391 -4.02 11.84 -27.59
N TYR A 392 -4.40 11.21 -26.47
CA TYR A 392 -3.76 11.51 -25.20
C TYR A 392 -2.29 11.23 -25.39
N LYS A 393 -1.48 12.27 -25.23
CA LYS A 393 -0.04 12.12 -25.16
C LYS A 393 0.19 11.73 -23.71
N PRO A 394 0.47 10.45 -23.42
CA PRO A 394 0.59 10.01 -22.05
C PRO A 394 1.57 10.89 -21.33
N THR A 395 1.18 11.22 -20.11
CA THR A 395 2.09 11.81 -19.16
C THR A 395 3.33 10.91 -19.03
N LEU A 396 4.46 11.58 -18.77
CA LEU A 396 5.82 11.03 -18.76
C LEU A 396 5.87 9.59 -18.22
N GLY A 397 6.47 8.63 -18.92
CA GLY A 397 6.63 7.25 -18.39
C GLY A 397 5.35 6.42 -18.22
N ARG A 398 4.21 6.86 -18.79
CA ARG A 398 2.94 6.12 -18.81
C ARG A 398 2.47 5.54 -20.18
N PRO A 399 3.20 5.59 -21.32
CA PRO A 399 2.72 4.96 -22.55
C PRO A 399 2.90 3.44 -22.54
N ARG A 400 1.93 2.71 -22.02
CA ARG A 400 1.83 1.27 -22.31
C ARG A 400 1.54 1.03 -23.80
N HIS A 401 0.57 1.78 -24.36
CA HIS A 401 0.23 1.86 -25.79
C HIS A 401 -0.39 3.24 -26.11
N LEU A 402 -0.19 3.76 -27.32
CA LEU A 402 -0.83 5.01 -27.77
C LEU A 402 -2.27 4.75 -28.17
N ARG A 403 -3.22 5.45 -27.54
CA ARG A 403 -4.65 5.26 -27.76
C ARG A 403 -5.39 6.61 -27.81
N PRO A 404 -6.42 6.73 -28.67
CA PRO A 404 -7.36 7.85 -28.56
C PRO A 404 -8.08 7.84 -27.21
N GLU A 405 -8.18 9.03 -26.59
CA GLU A 405 -8.90 9.28 -25.33
C GLU A 405 -9.80 10.53 -25.44
N GLU A 406 -10.60 10.75 -24.42
CA GLU A 406 -11.59 11.83 -24.33
C GLU A 406 -11.06 13.00 -23.53
N ARG A 407 -11.32 14.23 -23.99
CA ARG A 407 -10.89 15.42 -23.26
C ARG A 407 -11.82 15.61 -22.07
N LYS A 408 -11.26 15.72 -20.86
CA LYS A 408 -12.02 16.13 -19.67
C LYS A 408 -12.50 17.60 -19.70
N PHE A 409 -12.19 18.37 -20.75
CA PHE A 409 -12.60 19.75 -20.92
C PHE A 409 -13.04 20.00 -22.37
N ARG A 410 -13.93 20.99 -22.57
CA ARG A 410 -14.48 21.36 -23.87
C ARG A 410 -14.08 22.77 -24.27
N ARG A 411 -13.67 22.91 -25.52
CA ARG A 411 -13.40 24.20 -26.15
C ARG A 411 -14.64 24.67 -26.88
N GLN A 412 -15.46 25.47 -26.21
CA GLN A 412 -16.74 25.94 -26.72
C GLN A 412 -17.20 27.23 -26.03
N HIS A 413 -18.27 27.83 -26.52
CA HIS A 413 -18.82 29.01 -25.87
C HIS A 413 -19.52 28.62 -24.57
N TRP A 414 -19.08 29.20 -23.46
CA TRP A 414 -19.68 29.01 -22.14
C TRP A 414 -20.19 30.36 -21.60
N THR A 415 -21.43 30.37 -21.12
CA THR A 415 -22.08 31.56 -20.52
C THR A 415 -22.10 31.53 -19.00
N ASP A 416 -22.01 30.34 -18.41
CA ASP A 416 -21.97 30.14 -16.96
C ASP A 416 -20.53 30.32 -16.44
N ASP A 417 -20.35 31.21 -15.45
CA ASP A 417 -19.03 31.56 -14.93
C ASP A 417 -18.37 30.40 -14.17
N GLN A 418 -19.16 29.56 -13.51
CA GLN A 418 -18.66 28.40 -12.78
C GLN A 418 -18.22 27.30 -13.75
N MET A 419 -18.97 27.05 -14.83
CA MET A 419 -18.57 26.13 -15.88
C MET A 419 -17.33 26.62 -16.63
N LEU A 420 -17.19 27.93 -16.85
CA LEU A 420 -15.95 28.52 -17.36
C LEU A 420 -14.76 28.23 -16.45
N ASP A 421 -14.95 28.40 -15.14
CA ASP A 421 -13.93 28.10 -14.13
C ASP A 421 -13.53 26.63 -14.12
N ILE A 422 -14.52 25.73 -14.08
CA ILE A 422 -14.31 24.27 -14.09
C ILE A 422 -13.54 23.88 -15.35
N ASN A 423 -14.05 24.25 -16.52
CA ASN A 423 -13.51 23.86 -17.82
C ASN A 423 -12.06 24.34 -18.01
N CYS A 424 -11.79 25.60 -17.67
CA CYS A 424 -10.45 26.17 -17.84
C CYS A 424 -9.46 25.71 -16.76
N ALA A 425 -9.91 25.44 -15.54
CA ALA A 425 -9.06 24.82 -14.54
C ALA A 425 -8.69 23.39 -14.97
N GLN A 426 -9.66 22.59 -15.45
CA GLN A 426 -9.41 21.26 -16.02
C GLN A 426 -8.42 21.32 -17.18
N GLU A 427 -8.54 22.28 -18.12
CA GLU A 427 -7.56 22.41 -19.20
C GLU A 427 -6.14 22.64 -18.65
N THR A 428 -5.97 23.44 -17.59
CA THR A 428 -4.64 23.62 -16.97
C THR A 428 -4.11 22.36 -16.27
N VAL A 429 -4.98 21.47 -15.75
CA VAL A 429 -4.57 20.18 -15.17
C VAL A 429 -3.83 19.32 -16.21
N PHE A 430 -4.25 19.36 -17.48
CA PHE A 430 -3.63 18.58 -18.54
C PHE A 430 -2.51 19.32 -19.28
N MET A 431 -2.64 20.63 -19.45
CA MET A 431 -1.64 21.42 -20.19
C MET A 431 -0.42 21.79 -19.35
N LEU A 432 -0.60 22.03 -18.05
CA LEU A 432 0.43 22.49 -17.11
C LEU A 432 0.32 21.75 -15.76
N PRO A 433 0.44 20.40 -15.76
CA PRO A 433 -0.01 19.53 -14.66
C PRO A 433 0.61 19.86 -13.31
N TYR A 434 1.93 20.05 -13.26
CA TYR A 434 2.64 20.27 -12.00
C TYR A 434 2.53 21.70 -11.49
N ALA A 435 2.42 22.69 -12.38
CA ALA A 435 2.14 24.08 -12.00
C ALA A 435 0.70 24.23 -11.46
N ASN A 436 -0.28 23.60 -12.11
CA ASN A 436 -1.65 23.51 -11.59
C ASN A 436 -1.69 22.78 -10.24
N ALA A 437 -1.00 21.63 -10.14
CA ALA A 437 -0.94 20.87 -8.90
C ALA A 437 -0.39 21.70 -7.74
N ARG A 438 0.63 22.54 -7.95
CA ARG A 438 1.10 23.46 -6.91
C ARG A 438 0.00 24.40 -6.43
N ALA A 439 -0.73 25.02 -7.34
CA ALA A 439 -1.87 25.87 -6.98
C ALA A 439 -2.96 25.11 -6.21
N PHE A 440 -3.24 23.87 -6.61
CA PHE A 440 -4.21 23.03 -5.92
C PHE A 440 -3.75 22.65 -4.50
N VAL A 441 -2.49 22.23 -4.35
CA VAL A 441 -1.87 21.92 -3.05
C VAL A 441 -1.96 23.12 -2.11
N ASP A 442 -1.58 24.31 -2.57
CA ASP A 442 -1.63 25.52 -1.74
C ASP A 442 -3.07 25.94 -1.39
N ALA A 443 -4.06 25.55 -2.20
CA ALA A 443 -5.48 25.83 -1.95
C ALA A 443 -6.11 24.89 -0.90
N VAL A 444 -5.72 23.61 -0.87
CA VAL A 444 -6.40 22.58 -0.06
C VAL A 444 -5.54 21.97 1.05
N LEU A 445 -4.22 22.17 1.00
CA LEU A 445 -3.22 21.79 2.00
C LEU A 445 -2.20 22.93 2.21
N PRO A 446 -2.65 24.09 2.71
CA PRO A 446 -1.85 25.32 2.76
C PRO A 446 -0.64 25.20 3.70
N THR A 447 -0.69 24.35 4.73
CA THR A 447 0.42 24.18 5.68
C THR A 447 1.17 22.87 5.46
N GLN A 448 2.43 22.81 5.91
CA GLN A 448 3.19 21.55 5.92
C GLN A 448 2.51 20.47 6.78
N SER A 449 1.89 20.86 7.89
CA SER A 449 1.16 19.95 8.78
C SER A 449 -0.02 19.28 8.08
N ASP A 450 -0.78 20.02 7.26
CA ASP A 450 -1.89 19.45 6.48
C ASP A 450 -1.39 18.39 5.50
N ARG A 451 -0.27 18.68 4.83
CA ARG A 451 0.38 17.78 3.85
C ARG A 451 0.88 16.51 4.52
N ASP A 452 1.57 16.64 5.65
CA ASP A 452 2.13 15.52 6.40
C ASP A 452 1.02 14.64 7.00
N SER A 453 -0.03 15.25 7.56
CA SER A 453 -1.18 14.55 8.13
C SER A 453 -1.94 13.72 7.09
N LEU A 454 -2.29 14.32 5.94
CA LEU A 454 -2.97 13.59 4.87
C LEU A 454 -2.13 12.40 4.38
N ARG A 455 -0.85 12.64 4.10
CA ARG A 455 0.07 11.60 3.60
C ARG A 455 0.26 10.49 4.61
N TYR A 456 0.33 10.81 5.91
CA TYR A 456 0.43 9.81 6.98
C TYR A 456 -0.82 8.92 7.01
N ASN A 457 -2.02 9.50 7.05
CA ASN A 457 -3.25 8.73 7.17
C ASN A 457 -3.50 7.84 5.94
N VAL A 458 -3.25 8.36 4.72
CA VAL A 458 -3.39 7.59 3.48
C VAL A 458 -2.33 6.48 3.38
N ARG A 459 -1.10 6.73 3.86
CA ARG A 459 -0.06 5.69 3.93
C ARG A 459 -0.51 4.52 4.82
N GLN A 460 -1.11 4.81 5.98
CA GLN A 460 -1.61 3.77 6.88
C GLN A 460 -2.73 2.94 6.25
N LEU A 461 -3.65 3.59 5.51
CA LEU A 461 -4.66 2.90 4.72
C LEU A 461 -4.00 1.97 3.68
N ALA A 462 -3.13 2.51 2.83
CA ALA A 462 -2.44 1.75 1.78
C ALA A 462 -1.60 0.57 2.32
N GLU A 463 -0.91 0.75 3.45
CA GLU A 463 -0.18 -0.31 4.14
C GLU A 463 -1.10 -1.42 4.64
N SER A 464 -2.26 -1.07 5.18
CA SER A 464 -3.27 -2.05 5.62
C SER A 464 -3.79 -2.87 4.44
N ILE A 465 -4.04 -2.23 3.30
CA ILE A 465 -4.43 -2.91 2.05
C ILE A 465 -3.35 -3.86 1.56
N LEU A 466 -2.08 -3.45 1.56
CA LEU A 466 -0.96 -4.33 1.18
C LEU A 466 -0.86 -5.58 2.04
N VAL A 467 -1.06 -5.43 3.36
CA VAL A 467 -1.12 -6.57 4.29
C VAL A 467 -2.33 -7.46 3.98
N GLY A 468 -3.50 -6.87 3.71
CA GLY A 468 -4.71 -7.56 3.27
C GLY A 468 -4.45 -8.45 2.05
N PHE A 469 -3.87 -7.89 1.00
CA PHE A 469 -3.56 -8.60 -0.25
C PHE A 469 -2.47 -9.67 -0.06
N ARG A 470 -1.40 -9.38 0.69
CA ARG A 470 -0.36 -10.38 1.03
C ARG A 470 -0.99 -11.60 1.72
N SER A 471 -1.92 -11.38 2.65
CA SER A 471 -2.64 -12.47 3.32
C SER A 471 -3.51 -13.31 2.38
N MET A 472 -3.99 -12.72 1.28
CA MET A 472 -4.71 -13.45 0.23
C MET A 472 -3.75 -14.39 -0.48
N ILE A 473 -2.60 -13.87 -0.95
CA ILE A 473 -1.55 -14.66 -1.63
C ILE A 473 -1.07 -15.83 -0.76
N ASP A 474 -0.86 -15.60 0.54
CA ASP A 474 -0.45 -16.66 1.48
C ASP A 474 -1.39 -17.87 1.44
N GLN A 475 -2.70 -17.62 1.31
CA GLN A 475 -3.75 -18.65 1.32
C GLN A 475 -4.01 -19.28 -0.05
N LEU A 476 -3.43 -18.76 -1.14
CA LEU A 476 -3.65 -19.28 -2.48
C LEU A 476 -3.10 -20.70 -2.63
N SER A 477 -3.99 -21.65 -2.91
CA SER A 477 -3.67 -23.06 -3.08
C SER A 477 -3.10 -23.41 -4.46
N TRP A 478 -3.37 -22.57 -5.46
CA TRP A 478 -2.96 -22.76 -6.85
C TRP A 478 -1.61 -22.10 -7.21
N MET A 479 -0.98 -21.36 -6.28
CA MET A 479 0.37 -20.81 -6.46
C MET A 479 1.42 -21.64 -5.74
N SER A 480 2.52 -21.95 -6.41
CA SER A 480 3.68 -22.59 -5.78
C SER A 480 4.38 -21.66 -4.79
N ARG A 481 5.26 -22.23 -3.95
CA ARG A 481 6.09 -21.42 -3.02
C ARG A 481 7.00 -20.43 -3.75
N SER A 482 7.61 -20.80 -4.88
CA SER A 482 8.48 -19.90 -5.63
C SER A 482 7.70 -18.74 -6.26
N THR A 483 6.52 -19.03 -6.81
CA THR A 483 5.67 -18.00 -7.39
C THR A 483 5.13 -17.04 -6.31
N LYS A 484 4.79 -17.54 -5.11
CA LYS A 484 4.47 -16.68 -3.95
C LYS A 484 5.63 -15.77 -3.53
N GLN A 485 6.87 -16.28 -3.55
CA GLN A 485 8.05 -15.44 -3.26
C GLN A 485 8.23 -14.33 -4.28
N GLY A 486 7.98 -14.59 -5.57
CA GLY A 486 7.96 -13.56 -6.61
C GLY A 486 6.91 -12.48 -6.33
N ALA A 487 5.70 -12.88 -5.95
CA ALA A 487 4.64 -11.94 -5.57
C ALA A 487 5.01 -11.10 -4.34
N PHE A 488 5.63 -11.70 -3.31
CA PHE A 488 6.10 -10.97 -2.13
C PHE A 488 7.20 -9.98 -2.47
N ALA A 489 8.19 -10.39 -3.27
CA ALA A 489 9.24 -9.48 -3.73
C ALA A 489 8.65 -8.29 -4.50
N LYS A 490 7.58 -8.51 -5.26
CA LYS A 490 6.87 -7.43 -5.96
C LYS A 490 6.17 -6.47 -4.99
N ILE A 491 5.43 -6.99 -4.01
CA ILE A 491 4.76 -6.19 -2.96
C ILE A 491 5.80 -5.41 -2.14
N GLU A 492 6.91 -6.04 -1.75
CA GLU A 492 7.94 -5.44 -0.91
C GLU A 492 8.71 -4.33 -1.62
N ASN A 493 8.86 -4.42 -2.94
CA ASN A 493 9.49 -3.38 -3.74
C ASN A 493 8.52 -2.29 -4.24
N LEU A 494 7.21 -2.40 -3.96
CA LEU A 494 6.21 -1.46 -4.46
C LEU A 494 6.43 -0.04 -3.92
N VAL A 495 6.54 0.94 -4.82
CA VAL A 495 6.60 2.37 -4.46
C VAL A 495 5.19 2.95 -4.30
N LYS A 496 5.00 3.77 -3.26
CA LYS A 496 3.69 4.33 -2.88
C LYS A 496 3.74 5.85 -3.00
N ASN A 497 3.13 6.37 -4.05
CA ASN A 497 3.10 7.79 -4.37
C ASN A 497 1.80 8.41 -3.85
N ILE A 498 1.89 9.36 -2.90
CA ILE A 498 0.73 9.88 -2.17
C ILE A 498 0.61 11.40 -2.31
N ALA A 499 -0.56 11.85 -2.75
CA ALA A 499 -0.98 13.22 -3.00
C ALA A 499 -0.28 13.93 -4.18
N PHE A 500 1.03 14.18 -4.11
CA PHE A 500 1.80 14.88 -5.16
C PHE A 500 3.30 14.59 -5.01
N PRO A 501 4.14 14.75 -6.06
CA PRO A 501 5.60 14.66 -5.91
C PRO A 501 6.17 15.78 -5.03
N ASP A 502 7.14 15.47 -4.16
CA ASP A 502 7.71 16.45 -3.21
C ASP A 502 8.26 17.72 -3.89
N TRP A 503 8.82 17.58 -5.09
CA TRP A 503 9.39 18.70 -5.84
C TRP A 503 8.35 19.72 -6.32
N VAL A 504 7.05 19.37 -6.36
CA VAL A 504 5.96 20.31 -6.70
C VAL A 504 5.81 21.38 -5.63
N ALA A 505 6.07 21.03 -4.36
CA ALA A 505 6.02 21.94 -3.22
C ALA A 505 7.32 22.75 -3.01
N ASP A 506 8.34 22.54 -3.86
CA ASP A 506 9.63 23.22 -3.81
C ASP A 506 9.73 24.22 -4.98
N ASP A 507 9.72 25.51 -4.67
CA ASP A 507 9.66 26.58 -5.68
C ASP A 507 10.83 26.54 -6.66
N GLN A 508 12.02 26.17 -6.19
CA GLN A 508 13.22 26.11 -7.03
C GLN A 508 13.15 24.93 -7.98
N LYS A 509 12.75 23.75 -7.49
CA LYS A 509 12.62 22.55 -8.34
C LYS A 509 11.47 22.68 -9.33
N LEU A 510 10.32 23.21 -8.88
CA LEU A 510 9.18 23.49 -9.76
C LEU A 510 9.57 24.46 -10.89
N THR A 511 10.31 25.54 -10.57
CA THR A 511 10.81 26.49 -11.57
C THR A 511 11.83 25.83 -12.50
N SER A 512 12.72 24.98 -11.98
CA SER A 512 13.71 24.25 -12.79
C SER A 512 13.07 23.32 -13.81
N TYR A 513 12.02 22.59 -13.42
CA TYR A 513 11.26 21.70 -14.30
C TYR A 513 10.62 22.48 -15.46
N HIS A 514 10.06 23.67 -15.18
CA HIS A 514 9.34 24.49 -16.17
C HIS A 514 10.23 25.51 -16.89
N LYS A 515 11.56 25.43 -16.79
CA LYS A 515 12.48 26.45 -17.35
C LYS A 515 12.34 26.69 -18.86
N THR A 516 11.88 25.69 -19.62
CA THR A 516 11.68 25.79 -21.08
C THR A 516 10.27 26.22 -21.47
N LEU A 517 9.37 26.43 -20.49
CA LEU A 517 8.01 26.90 -20.74
C LEU A 517 8.02 28.40 -21.07
N MET A 518 7.72 28.75 -22.32
CA MET A 518 7.84 30.12 -22.84
C MET A 518 6.52 30.91 -22.86
N ILE A 519 5.62 30.66 -21.91
CA ILE A 519 4.36 31.42 -21.78
C ILE A 519 4.64 32.77 -21.12
N THR A 520 4.07 33.83 -21.69
CA THR A 520 4.07 35.19 -21.14
C THR A 520 2.65 35.68 -20.93
N GLN A 521 2.45 36.64 -20.02
CA GLN A 521 1.12 37.19 -19.70
C GLN A 521 0.38 37.81 -20.90
N ASN A 522 1.11 38.25 -21.93
CA ASN A 522 0.57 38.92 -23.12
C ASN A 522 0.24 37.96 -24.27
N ASP A 523 0.56 36.67 -24.15
CA ASP A 523 0.19 35.69 -25.16
C ASP A 523 -1.34 35.52 -25.20
N ASP A 524 -1.91 35.33 -26.39
CA ASP A 524 -3.31 34.91 -26.53
C ASP A 524 -3.48 33.42 -26.24
N TYR A 525 -4.74 32.97 -26.12
CA TYR A 525 -5.07 31.57 -25.84
C TYR A 525 -4.44 30.58 -26.83
N VAL A 526 -4.49 30.87 -28.14
CA VAL A 526 -3.99 29.96 -29.18
C VAL A 526 -2.47 29.83 -29.08
N THR A 527 -1.77 30.93 -28.84
CA THR A 527 -0.33 30.99 -28.64
C THR A 527 0.07 30.22 -27.38
N MET A 528 -0.64 30.43 -26.26
CA MET A 528 -0.41 29.68 -25.02
C MET A 528 -0.66 28.18 -25.20
N PHE A 529 -1.72 27.79 -25.90
CA PHE A 529 -2.01 26.40 -26.23
C PHE A 529 -0.87 25.75 -27.03
N LYS A 530 -0.42 26.40 -28.13
CA LYS A 530 0.70 25.91 -28.95
C LYS A 530 2.00 25.79 -28.15
N LYS A 531 2.33 26.80 -27.35
CA LYS A 531 3.54 26.81 -26.50
C LYS A 531 3.49 25.72 -25.42
N SER A 532 2.33 25.49 -24.80
CA SER A 532 2.14 24.43 -23.81
C SER A 532 2.25 23.04 -24.44
N ASN A 533 1.67 22.85 -25.64
CA ASN A 533 1.81 21.60 -26.39
C ASN A 533 3.27 21.31 -26.77
N ALA A 534 4.01 22.32 -27.23
CA ALA A 534 5.43 22.21 -27.55
C ALA A 534 6.28 21.88 -26.30
N PHE A 535 5.98 22.51 -25.15
CA PHE A 535 6.60 22.20 -23.88
C PHE A 535 6.35 20.74 -23.47
N ASN A 536 5.11 20.26 -23.53
CA ASN A 536 4.77 18.88 -23.16
C ASN A 536 5.44 17.85 -24.08
N LEU A 537 5.51 18.10 -25.40
CA LEU A 537 6.25 17.28 -26.34
C LEU A 537 7.76 17.27 -26.03
N GLN A 538 8.34 18.44 -25.74
CA GLN A 538 9.74 18.54 -25.36
C GLN A 538 10.05 17.74 -24.09
N MET A 539 9.24 17.89 -23.05
CA MET A 539 9.44 17.19 -21.78
C MET A 539 9.45 15.68 -21.97
N GLN A 540 8.60 15.13 -22.85
CA GLN A 540 8.59 13.69 -23.17
C GLN A 540 9.94 13.20 -23.68
N PHE A 541 10.58 13.92 -24.60
CA PHE A 541 11.83 13.49 -25.22
C PHE A 541 13.08 13.73 -24.36
N LEU A 542 13.06 14.73 -23.47
CA LEU A 542 14.19 15.02 -22.57
C LEU A 542 14.55 13.86 -21.63
N TYR A 543 13.62 12.93 -21.37
CA TYR A 543 13.89 11.72 -20.59
C TYR A 543 14.94 10.81 -21.22
N LEU A 544 15.05 10.81 -22.56
CA LEU A 544 16.10 10.09 -23.26
C LEU A 544 17.50 10.59 -22.87
N LEU A 545 17.65 11.80 -22.33
CA LEU A 545 18.94 12.33 -21.88
C LEU A 545 19.33 11.93 -20.45
N ARG A 546 18.39 11.36 -19.67
CA ARG A 546 18.70 10.89 -18.32
C ARG A 546 19.68 9.71 -18.40
N SER A 547 20.64 9.69 -17.48
CA SER A 547 21.64 8.62 -17.33
C SER A 547 21.44 7.82 -16.04
N THR A 548 20.21 7.80 -15.54
CA THR A 548 19.78 7.11 -14.32
C THR A 548 18.63 6.16 -14.65
N GLY A 549 18.30 5.29 -13.69
CA GLY A 549 17.06 4.53 -13.73
C GLY A 549 15.84 5.44 -13.79
N SER A 550 14.70 4.84 -14.15
CA SER A 550 13.42 5.50 -14.17
C SER A 550 13.02 6.02 -12.79
N ASP A 551 12.39 7.19 -12.80
CA ASP A 551 11.91 7.84 -11.59
C ASP A 551 10.60 7.19 -11.12
N ARG A 552 10.71 6.33 -10.10
CA ARG A 552 9.59 5.58 -9.53
C ARG A 552 8.74 6.41 -8.57
N ILE A 553 9.27 7.53 -8.09
CA ILE A 553 8.58 8.42 -7.13
C ILE A 553 7.88 9.61 -7.83
N ASP A 554 8.07 9.75 -9.14
CA ASP A 554 7.27 10.66 -9.94
C ASP A 554 5.86 10.09 -10.14
N PHE A 555 4.89 10.97 -10.31
CA PHE A 555 3.49 10.57 -10.46
C PHE A 555 3.18 10.17 -11.89
N ASN A 556 3.96 10.66 -12.87
CA ASN A 556 3.76 10.33 -14.28
C ASN A 556 2.31 10.58 -14.73
N GLY A 557 1.72 11.64 -14.17
CA GLY A 557 0.30 11.96 -14.26
C GLY A 557 -0.03 13.21 -13.43
N PRO A 558 -1.06 13.97 -13.78
CA PRO A 558 -1.44 15.19 -13.06
C PRO A 558 -1.97 14.89 -11.65
N PRO A 559 -1.36 15.44 -10.58
CA PRO A 559 -1.89 15.31 -9.21
C PRO A 559 -3.27 15.95 -8.98
N GLY A 560 -3.70 16.83 -9.89
CA GLY A 560 -5.00 17.50 -9.88
C GLY A 560 -6.15 16.70 -10.49
N THR A 561 -5.91 15.45 -10.93
CA THR A 561 -6.96 14.58 -11.47
C THR A 561 -7.48 13.61 -10.42
N THR A 562 -8.81 13.53 -10.29
CA THR A 562 -9.48 12.53 -9.47
C THR A 562 -9.40 11.19 -10.18
N ASN A 563 -8.34 10.45 -9.88
CA ASN A 563 -8.10 9.09 -10.33
C ASN A 563 -7.05 8.44 -9.42
N ALA A 564 -6.76 7.17 -9.63
CA ALA A 564 -5.56 6.49 -9.10
C ALA A 564 -4.93 5.67 -10.24
N TRP A 565 -3.69 5.20 -10.06
CA TRP A 565 -3.07 4.33 -11.06
C TRP A 565 -1.92 3.49 -10.52
N TYR A 566 -1.74 2.32 -11.16
CA TYR A 566 -0.55 1.47 -11.07
C TYR A 566 0.28 1.51 -12.36
N GLN A 567 1.60 1.55 -12.19
CA GLN A 567 2.58 1.49 -13.28
C GLN A 567 3.46 0.24 -13.15
N PRO A 568 3.28 -0.78 -14.00
CA PRO A 568 4.02 -2.04 -13.91
C PRO A 568 5.51 -1.86 -14.14
N GLU A 569 5.88 -1.02 -15.11
CA GLU A 569 7.26 -0.71 -15.48
C GLU A 569 8.04 0.03 -14.37
N LEU A 570 7.34 0.60 -13.39
CA LEU A 570 7.92 1.24 -12.22
C LEU A 570 7.63 0.49 -10.92
N ASN A 571 6.79 -0.54 -10.95
CA ASN A 571 6.18 -1.18 -9.79
C ASN A 571 5.81 -0.12 -8.72
N SER A 572 4.90 0.79 -9.09
CA SER A 572 4.44 1.90 -8.25
C SER A 572 2.93 2.07 -8.30
N ILE A 573 2.31 2.33 -7.15
CA ILE A 573 0.92 2.79 -7.01
C ILE A 573 0.88 4.28 -6.68
N THR A 574 -0.04 5.01 -7.29
CA THR A 574 -0.16 6.46 -7.16
C THR A 574 -1.57 6.89 -6.79
N PHE A 575 -1.68 7.67 -5.72
CA PHE A 575 -2.93 8.29 -5.23
C PHE A 575 -2.81 9.82 -5.28
N PRO A 576 -3.20 10.47 -6.39
CA PRO A 576 -3.29 11.93 -6.55
C PRO A 576 -4.04 12.64 -5.43
N LEU A 577 -3.69 13.89 -5.15
CA LEU A 577 -4.36 14.69 -4.12
C LEU A 577 -5.86 14.85 -4.39
N ALA A 578 -6.24 14.93 -5.67
CA ALA A 578 -7.64 15.15 -6.06
C ALA A 578 -8.56 13.99 -5.66
N ILE A 579 -8.09 12.73 -5.67
CA ILE A 579 -8.91 11.59 -5.21
C ILE A 579 -8.93 11.42 -3.68
N LEU A 580 -7.95 11.96 -2.97
CA LEU A 580 -7.80 11.81 -1.51
C LEU A 580 -8.70 12.78 -0.72
N ARG A 581 -9.94 12.96 -1.18
CA ARG A 581 -10.96 13.87 -0.64
C ARG A 581 -12.33 13.18 -0.70
N GLN A 582 -13.32 13.78 -0.03
CA GLN A 582 -14.71 13.35 -0.18
C GLN A 582 -15.13 13.42 -1.67
N PRO A 583 -15.94 12.46 -2.15
CA PRO A 583 -16.62 11.42 -1.38
C PRO A 583 -15.83 10.09 -1.24
N PHE A 584 -14.55 10.05 -1.62
CA PHE A 584 -13.74 8.81 -1.55
C PHE A 584 -13.04 8.63 -0.21
N TYR A 585 -12.58 9.74 0.38
CA TYR A 585 -11.74 9.71 1.58
C TYR A 585 -11.94 10.92 2.48
N ASP A 586 -12.11 10.65 3.78
CA ASP A 586 -11.98 11.64 4.85
C ASP A 586 -11.41 10.93 6.09
N PRO A 587 -10.29 11.38 6.68
CA PRO A 587 -9.70 10.70 7.83
C PRO A 587 -10.62 10.61 9.06
N ASN A 588 -11.70 11.40 9.11
CA ASN A 588 -12.69 11.39 10.19
C ASN A 588 -13.96 10.59 9.88
N TRP A 589 -14.13 10.08 8.67
CA TRP A 589 -15.23 9.16 8.34
C TRP A 589 -15.10 7.81 9.09
N PRO A 590 -16.21 7.06 9.23
CA PRO A 590 -16.15 5.68 9.68
C PRO A 590 -15.14 4.88 8.84
N ALA A 591 -14.35 4.03 9.48
CA ALA A 591 -13.36 3.20 8.81
C ALA A 591 -14.01 2.31 7.74
N ALA A 592 -15.22 1.79 7.98
CA ALA A 592 -15.97 1.03 6.97
C ALA A 592 -16.17 1.81 5.66
N MET A 593 -16.45 3.12 5.74
CA MET A 593 -16.60 3.99 4.56
C MET A 593 -15.25 4.18 3.86
N ASN A 594 -14.20 4.56 4.61
CA ASN A 594 -12.87 4.78 4.03
C ASN A 594 -12.28 3.52 3.40
N PHE A 595 -12.44 2.36 4.03
CA PHE A 595 -11.97 1.09 3.46
C PHE A 595 -12.86 0.61 2.30
N GLY A 596 -14.17 0.85 2.35
CA GLY A 596 -15.11 0.48 1.29
C GLY A 596 -15.01 1.35 0.04
N ALA A 597 -14.56 2.60 0.16
CA ALA A 597 -14.29 3.51 -0.96
C ALA A 597 -12.79 3.53 -1.30
N MET A 598 -12.03 4.48 -0.75
CA MET A 598 -10.58 4.64 -1.03
C MET A 598 -9.75 3.37 -0.74
N GLY A 599 -10.13 2.55 0.23
CA GLY A 599 -9.47 1.26 0.48
C GLY A 599 -9.65 0.26 -0.66
N VAL A 600 -10.84 0.19 -1.26
CA VAL A 600 -11.10 -0.62 -2.45
C VAL A 600 -10.32 -0.09 -3.63
N ILE A 601 -10.29 1.24 -3.84
CA ILE A 601 -9.48 1.87 -4.90
C ILE A 601 -7.99 1.55 -4.70
N ALA A 602 -7.47 1.64 -3.48
CA ALA A 602 -6.09 1.25 -3.18
C ALA A 602 -5.83 -0.25 -3.40
N GLY A 603 -6.82 -1.11 -3.12
CA GLY A 603 -6.75 -2.54 -3.40
C GLY A 603 -6.79 -2.84 -4.90
N HIS A 604 -7.58 -2.08 -5.66
CA HIS A 604 -7.71 -2.17 -7.10
C HIS A 604 -6.36 -1.84 -7.77
N GLU A 605 -5.75 -0.70 -7.42
CA GLU A 605 -4.42 -0.34 -7.94
C GLU A 605 -3.33 -1.33 -7.55
N LEU A 606 -3.38 -1.87 -6.33
CA LEU A 606 -2.44 -2.93 -5.94
C LEU A 606 -2.63 -4.19 -6.80
N THR A 607 -3.88 -4.55 -7.10
CA THR A 607 -4.21 -5.74 -7.87
C THR A 607 -3.82 -5.60 -9.34
N HIS A 608 -3.71 -4.39 -9.90
CA HIS A 608 -3.08 -4.19 -11.22
C HIS A 608 -1.62 -4.63 -11.29
N GLY A 609 -0.90 -4.72 -10.16
CA GLY A 609 0.39 -5.40 -10.10
C GLY A 609 0.33 -6.90 -10.38
N PHE A 610 -0.88 -7.46 -10.37
CA PHE A 610 -1.21 -8.86 -10.43
C PHE A 610 -2.38 -9.13 -11.39
N ASP A 611 -2.69 -8.23 -12.32
CA ASP A 611 -3.63 -8.53 -13.41
C ASP A 611 -2.89 -9.16 -14.61
N ASP A 612 -3.57 -9.37 -15.73
CA ASP A 612 -3.00 -10.01 -16.92
C ASP A 612 -1.79 -9.27 -17.50
N GLU A 613 -1.73 -7.95 -17.34
CA GLU A 613 -0.59 -7.14 -17.75
C GLU A 613 0.48 -7.13 -16.65
N GLY A 614 0.08 -6.88 -15.41
CA GLY A 614 0.94 -6.72 -14.24
C GLY A 614 1.81 -7.93 -13.97
N VAL A 615 1.27 -9.16 -14.05
CA VAL A 615 2.03 -10.39 -13.76
C VAL A 615 3.23 -10.61 -14.68
N GLN A 616 3.29 -9.93 -15.83
CA GLN A 616 4.42 -10.01 -16.77
C GLN A 616 5.67 -9.26 -16.26
N TRP A 617 5.53 -8.43 -15.22
CA TRP A 617 6.57 -7.56 -14.68
C TRP A 617 6.99 -8.01 -13.27
N ASP A 618 8.29 -8.00 -12.99
CA ASP A 618 8.84 -8.32 -11.67
C ASP A 618 8.78 -7.14 -10.69
N GLY A 619 9.30 -7.35 -9.47
CA GLY A 619 9.29 -6.33 -8.41
C GLY A 619 10.16 -5.10 -8.68
N THR A 620 11.05 -5.14 -9.67
CA THR A 620 11.86 -3.99 -10.11
C THR A 620 11.21 -3.20 -11.24
N GLY A 621 10.08 -3.70 -11.76
CA GLY A 621 9.43 -3.16 -12.95
C GLY A 621 10.05 -3.64 -14.26
N ALA A 622 10.91 -4.66 -14.22
CA ALA A 622 11.44 -5.26 -15.44
C ALA A 622 10.44 -6.29 -16.01
N LEU A 623 10.29 -6.32 -17.33
CA LEU A 623 9.45 -7.26 -18.06
C LEU A 623 10.11 -8.65 -18.00
N ASN A 624 9.90 -9.33 -16.89
CA ASN A 624 10.49 -10.61 -16.56
C ASN A 624 9.47 -11.41 -15.73
N GLY A 625 8.78 -12.34 -16.38
CA GLY A 625 7.76 -13.16 -15.71
C GLY A 625 8.35 -13.93 -14.52
N TRP A 626 7.65 -13.88 -13.39
CA TRP A 626 8.08 -14.46 -12.11
C TRP A 626 7.23 -15.66 -11.66
N MET A 627 6.20 -16.01 -12.42
CA MET A 627 5.36 -17.19 -12.18
C MET A 627 5.96 -18.42 -12.85
N ASP A 628 5.93 -19.56 -12.15
CA ASP A 628 6.15 -20.86 -12.78
C ASP A 628 4.97 -21.27 -13.68
N THR A 629 5.20 -22.26 -14.54
CA THR A 629 4.23 -22.71 -15.54
C THR A 629 2.88 -23.14 -14.96
N MET A 630 2.87 -23.81 -13.80
CA MET A 630 1.63 -24.30 -13.20
C MET A 630 0.83 -23.14 -12.62
N SER A 631 1.51 -22.21 -11.94
CA SER A 631 0.89 -21.03 -11.36
C SER A 631 0.36 -20.09 -12.46
N SER A 632 1.08 -19.94 -13.58
CA SER A 632 0.62 -19.20 -14.75
C SER A 632 -0.61 -19.83 -15.40
N TYR A 633 -0.67 -21.16 -15.50
CA TYR A 633 -1.84 -21.85 -16.03
C TYR A 633 -3.08 -21.60 -15.14
N SER A 634 -2.94 -21.75 -13.82
CA SER A 634 -4.06 -21.49 -12.90
C SER A 634 -4.46 -20.01 -12.82
N PHE A 635 -3.52 -19.08 -12.97
CA PHE A 635 -3.84 -17.67 -13.14
C PHE A 635 -4.70 -17.44 -14.39
N ASN A 636 -4.33 -18.05 -15.52
CA ASN A 636 -5.12 -17.93 -16.75
C ASN A 636 -6.52 -18.56 -16.61
N GLU A 637 -6.67 -19.68 -15.90
CA GLU A 637 -8.01 -20.24 -15.62
C GLU A 637 -8.90 -19.30 -14.81
N MET A 638 -8.33 -18.61 -13.81
CA MET A 638 -9.03 -17.59 -13.03
C MET A 638 -9.41 -16.39 -13.92
N ALA A 639 -8.47 -15.90 -14.74
CA ALA A 639 -8.69 -14.78 -15.63
C ALA A 639 -9.76 -15.11 -16.70
N ASP A 640 -9.72 -16.32 -17.27
CA ASP A 640 -10.71 -16.82 -18.24
C ASP A 640 -12.11 -16.92 -17.63
N CYS A 641 -12.24 -17.24 -16.34
CA CYS A 641 -13.53 -17.17 -15.64
C CYS A 641 -14.09 -15.75 -15.68
N VAL A 642 -13.28 -14.75 -15.31
CA VAL A 642 -13.67 -13.34 -15.30
C VAL A 642 -14.06 -12.87 -16.71
N VAL A 643 -13.27 -13.25 -17.73
CA VAL A 643 -13.60 -12.94 -19.13
C VAL A 643 -14.96 -13.51 -19.51
N GLN A 644 -15.22 -14.78 -19.21
CA GLN A 644 -16.48 -15.44 -19.57
C GLN A 644 -17.68 -14.84 -18.83
N GLU A 645 -17.52 -14.55 -17.54
CA GLU A 645 -18.55 -13.96 -16.70
C GLU A 645 -18.98 -12.59 -17.23
N TYR A 646 -18.01 -11.68 -17.41
CA TYR A 646 -18.31 -10.31 -17.83
C TYR A 646 -18.76 -10.25 -19.30
N SER A 647 -18.30 -11.16 -20.16
CA SER A 647 -18.81 -11.26 -21.54
C SER A 647 -20.30 -11.62 -21.63
N GLY A 648 -20.89 -12.13 -20.54
CA GLY A 648 -22.32 -12.41 -20.45
C GLY A 648 -23.19 -11.17 -20.17
N PHE A 649 -22.59 -10.01 -19.88
CA PHE A 649 -23.32 -8.80 -19.53
C PHE A 649 -23.61 -7.95 -20.77
N CYS A 650 -24.90 -7.77 -21.09
CA CYS A 650 -25.36 -7.05 -22.29
C CYS A 650 -26.30 -5.89 -21.92
N PRO A 651 -25.76 -4.71 -21.58
CA PRO A 651 -26.59 -3.56 -21.21
C PRO A 651 -27.38 -2.96 -22.38
N LEU A 652 -26.97 -3.21 -23.62
CA LEU A 652 -27.65 -2.67 -24.79
C LEU A 652 -28.56 -3.72 -25.46
N PRO A 653 -29.61 -3.28 -26.17
CA PRO A 653 -30.45 -4.19 -26.93
C PRO A 653 -29.71 -4.81 -28.11
N ALA A 654 -30.22 -5.94 -28.59
CA ALA A 654 -29.57 -6.76 -29.63
C ALA A 654 -29.33 -6.04 -30.98
N ASN A 655 -29.99 -4.91 -31.26
CA ASN A 655 -29.77 -4.11 -32.47
C ASN A 655 -28.39 -3.43 -32.51
N TYR A 656 -27.68 -3.37 -31.37
CA TYR A 656 -26.28 -2.93 -31.29
C TYR A 656 -25.27 -4.05 -31.62
N SER A 657 -25.74 -5.26 -31.92
CA SER A 657 -24.93 -6.40 -32.39
C SER A 657 -23.73 -6.70 -31.48
N ALA A 658 -22.52 -6.85 -32.02
CA ALA A 658 -21.29 -7.14 -31.28
C ALA A 658 -20.88 -6.04 -30.28
N ALA A 659 -21.48 -4.83 -30.38
CA ALA A 659 -21.28 -3.76 -29.41
C ALA A 659 -22.27 -3.81 -28.24
N ALA A 660 -23.21 -4.77 -28.21
CA ALA A 660 -24.28 -4.80 -27.22
C ALA A 660 -23.85 -5.30 -25.82
N CYS A 661 -22.74 -6.02 -25.76
CA CYS A 661 -22.24 -6.68 -24.55
C CYS A 661 -20.84 -6.20 -24.18
N ILE A 662 -20.51 -6.32 -22.90
CA ILE A 662 -19.16 -6.10 -22.39
C ILE A 662 -18.22 -7.09 -23.08
N ASP A 663 -17.06 -6.61 -23.50
CA ASP A 663 -15.96 -7.47 -23.90
C ASP A 663 -15.14 -7.83 -22.66
N GLY A 664 -15.34 -9.04 -22.15
CA GLY A 664 -14.66 -9.52 -20.96
C GLY A 664 -13.14 -9.58 -21.12
N ALA A 665 -12.62 -9.76 -22.33
CA ALA A 665 -11.17 -9.77 -22.60
C ALA A 665 -10.59 -8.35 -22.62
N GLN A 666 -11.35 -7.38 -23.15
CA GLN A 666 -10.98 -5.96 -23.08
C GLN A 666 -10.97 -5.44 -21.65
N THR A 667 -11.94 -5.87 -20.83
CA THR A 667 -12.16 -5.38 -19.45
C THR A 667 -11.50 -6.23 -18.36
N GLN A 668 -10.84 -7.33 -18.75
CA GLN A 668 -10.28 -8.33 -17.85
C GLN A 668 -9.43 -7.75 -16.71
N GLY A 669 -8.44 -6.91 -17.03
CA GLY A 669 -7.52 -6.38 -16.03
C GLY A 669 -8.23 -5.57 -14.94
N GLU A 670 -9.15 -4.69 -15.36
CA GLU A 670 -9.98 -3.87 -14.46
C GLU A 670 -10.94 -4.71 -13.62
N ASN A 671 -11.55 -5.74 -14.22
CA ASN A 671 -12.46 -6.64 -13.51
C ASN A 671 -11.70 -7.50 -12.49
N ILE A 672 -10.49 -7.99 -12.83
CA ILE A 672 -9.60 -8.68 -11.88
C ILE A 672 -9.23 -7.72 -10.73
N ALA A 673 -8.92 -6.46 -11.05
CA ALA A 673 -8.56 -5.45 -10.08
C ALA A 673 -9.71 -5.08 -9.14
N ASP A 674 -10.95 -4.94 -9.63
CA ASP A 674 -12.14 -4.70 -8.79
C ASP A 674 -12.37 -5.85 -7.80
N ASN A 675 -12.34 -7.08 -8.31
CA ASN A 675 -12.56 -8.27 -7.50
C ASN A 675 -11.44 -8.49 -6.47
N GLY A 676 -10.18 -8.40 -6.87
CA GLY A 676 -9.05 -8.53 -5.94
C GLY A 676 -8.98 -7.38 -4.94
N GLY A 677 -9.29 -6.16 -5.39
CA GLY A 677 -9.26 -4.94 -4.60
C GLY A 677 -10.27 -4.95 -3.46
N ILE A 678 -11.53 -5.33 -3.73
CA ILE A 678 -12.54 -5.40 -2.67
C ILE A 678 -12.23 -6.46 -1.62
N HIS A 679 -11.67 -7.62 -2.02
CA HIS A 679 -11.26 -8.66 -1.09
C HIS A 679 -10.12 -8.19 -0.17
N SER A 680 -9.13 -7.50 -0.74
CA SER A 680 -8.02 -6.93 0.00
C SER A 680 -8.48 -5.88 1.00
N ALA A 681 -9.33 -4.96 0.55
CA ALA A 681 -9.87 -3.88 1.36
C ALA A 681 -10.75 -4.39 2.51
N PHE A 682 -11.61 -5.38 2.27
CA PHE A 682 -12.44 -5.96 3.31
C PHE A 682 -11.60 -6.67 4.38
N ARG A 683 -10.56 -7.43 3.97
CA ARG A 683 -9.64 -8.06 4.93
C ARG A 683 -8.89 -7.03 5.76
N ALA A 684 -8.41 -5.96 5.14
CA ALA A 684 -7.74 -4.86 5.81
C ALA A 684 -8.68 -4.14 6.79
N TYR A 685 -9.93 -3.89 6.38
CA TYR A 685 -10.97 -3.33 7.25
C TYR A 685 -11.24 -4.21 8.47
N LYS A 686 -11.45 -5.52 8.28
CA LYS A 686 -11.68 -6.45 9.39
C LYS A 686 -10.50 -6.49 10.35
N ALA A 687 -9.27 -6.47 9.83
CA ALA A 687 -8.06 -6.39 10.66
C ALA A 687 -8.01 -5.06 11.44
N PHE A 688 -8.31 -3.94 10.79
CA PHE A 688 -8.38 -2.63 11.43
C PHE A 688 -9.42 -2.59 12.56
N ALA A 689 -10.66 -3.05 12.30
CA ALA A 689 -11.74 -3.07 13.28
C ALA A 689 -11.42 -4.00 14.46
N ASN A 690 -10.75 -5.14 14.22
CA ASN A 690 -10.33 -6.03 15.29
C ASN A 690 -9.23 -5.43 16.20
N LEU A 691 -8.39 -4.54 15.66
CA LEU A 691 -7.31 -3.89 16.40
C LEU A 691 -7.79 -2.62 17.13
N ASN A 692 -8.73 -1.87 16.54
CA ASN A 692 -9.13 -0.54 17.03
C ASN A 692 -10.53 -0.52 17.65
N GLY A 693 -11.29 -1.60 17.55
CA GLY A 693 -12.70 -1.65 17.93
C GLY A 693 -13.64 -1.18 16.81
N PRO A 694 -14.97 -1.35 16.99
CA PRO A 694 -15.95 -0.87 16.03
C PRO A 694 -16.10 0.65 16.10
N ASP A 695 -16.35 1.28 14.96
CA ASP A 695 -16.81 2.67 14.92
C ASP A 695 -18.22 2.80 15.53
N PRO A 696 -18.60 3.99 16.06
CA PRO A 696 -19.97 4.31 16.40
C PRO A 696 -20.95 4.11 15.23
N LEU A 697 -22.25 4.00 15.54
CA LEU A 697 -23.28 4.01 14.49
C LEU A 697 -23.45 5.41 13.90
N LEU A 698 -23.92 5.46 12.66
CA LEU A 698 -24.26 6.72 12.00
C LEU A 698 -25.35 7.48 12.78
N PRO A 699 -25.29 8.82 12.83
CA PRO A 699 -26.23 9.66 13.57
C PRO A 699 -27.55 9.88 12.81
N ASP A 700 -28.26 8.79 12.48
CA ASP A 700 -29.55 8.80 11.79
C ASP A 700 -30.39 7.55 12.16
N ASP A 701 -31.69 7.69 12.32
CA ASP A 701 -32.57 6.60 12.78
C ASP A 701 -32.62 5.40 11.82
N GLU A 702 -32.51 5.63 10.52
CA GLU A 702 -32.55 4.58 9.50
C GLU A 702 -31.14 4.02 9.27
N LEU A 703 -30.16 4.90 9.04
CA LEU A 703 -28.79 4.46 8.71
C LEU A 703 -28.02 3.91 9.91
N SER A 704 -28.42 4.23 11.16
CA SER A 704 -27.85 3.60 12.36
C SER A 704 -28.14 2.10 12.44
N GLN A 705 -29.12 1.59 11.70
CA GLN A 705 -29.44 0.15 11.65
C GLN A 705 -28.49 -0.63 10.74
N LEU A 706 -27.70 0.05 9.92
CA LEU A 706 -26.72 -0.59 9.05
C LEU A 706 -25.49 -1.00 9.87
N THR A 707 -25.10 -2.25 9.71
CA THR A 707 -23.82 -2.76 10.24
C THR A 707 -22.65 -2.12 9.49
N ALA A 708 -21.47 -2.14 10.11
CA ALA A 708 -20.29 -1.59 9.49
C ALA A 708 -19.87 -2.38 8.22
N GLU A 709 -20.12 -3.70 8.16
CA GLU A 709 -19.93 -4.48 6.94
C GLU A 709 -20.90 -4.07 5.82
N GLN A 710 -22.18 -3.78 6.14
CA GLN A 710 -23.13 -3.27 5.15
C GLN A 710 -22.71 -1.87 4.67
N LEU A 711 -22.25 -1.00 5.57
CA LEU A 711 -21.70 0.31 5.21
C LEU A 711 -20.47 0.20 4.29
N PHE A 712 -19.59 -0.78 4.52
CA PHE A 712 -18.45 -1.04 3.63
C PHE A 712 -18.92 -1.34 2.19
N PHE A 713 -19.92 -2.20 2.01
CA PHE A 713 -20.43 -2.53 0.68
C PHE A 713 -21.19 -1.37 0.03
N ILE A 714 -21.91 -0.57 0.83
CA ILE A 714 -22.57 0.65 0.34
C ILE A 714 -21.52 1.66 -0.13
N ALA A 715 -20.45 1.88 0.63
CA ALA A 715 -19.35 2.76 0.25
C ALA A 715 -18.72 2.31 -1.08
N PHE A 716 -18.48 1.01 -1.25
CA PHE A 716 -18.00 0.46 -2.51
C PHE A 716 -18.93 0.77 -3.69
N ALA A 717 -20.24 0.53 -3.54
CA ALA A 717 -21.18 0.79 -4.63
C ALA A 717 -21.38 2.29 -4.90
N GLN A 718 -21.26 3.13 -3.87
CA GLN A 718 -21.41 4.58 -3.94
C GLN A 718 -20.36 5.26 -4.83
N ASP A 719 -19.15 4.74 -4.90
CA ASP A 719 -18.12 5.22 -5.83
C ASP A 719 -18.58 5.15 -7.30
N TRP A 720 -19.46 4.19 -7.60
CA TRP A 720 -19.94 3.86 -8.94
C TRP A 720 -21.36 4.33 -9.22
N CYS A 721 -22.05 4.95 -8.25
CA CYS A 721 -23.39 5.45 -8.51
C CYS A 721 -23.35 6.56 -9.56
N GLN A 722 -24.15 6.38 -10.60
CA GLN A 722 -24.31 7.33 -11.68
C GLN A 722 -25.73 7.28 -12.22
N LEU A 723 -26.15 8.38 -12.86
CA LEU A 723 -27.32 8.36 -13.71
C LEU A 723 -27.16 7.33 -14.85
N PRO A 724 -28.22 6.57 -15.19
CA PRO A 724 -28.19 5.65 -16.32
C PRO A 724 -27.73 6.37 -17.60
N PRO A 725 -26.65 5.93 -18.26
CA PRO A 725 -26.19 6.54 -19.49
C PRO A 725 -27.19 6.31 -20.62
N SER A 726 -27.17 7.19 -21.63
CA SER A 726 -27.91 6.95 -22.86
C SER A 726 -27.33 5.72 -23.59
N PRO A 727 -28.11 5.02 -24.45
CA PRO A 727 -27.60 3.89 -25.23
C PRO A 727 -26.33 4.21 -26.04
N ASP A 728 -26.21 5.43 -26.56
CA ASP A 728 -25.02 5.85 -27.32
C ASP A 728 -23.79 6.05 -26.41
N ARG A 729 -23.97 6.60 -25.20
CA ARG A 729 -22.90 6.75 -24.21
C ARG A 729 -22.46 5.38 -23.68
N GLU A 730 -23.41 4.49 -23.42
CA GLU A 730 -23.15 3.11 -23.01
C GLU A 730 -22.38 2.34 -24.11
N MET A 731 -22.83 2.40 -25.37
CA MET A 731 -22.13 1.77 -26.49
C MET A 731 -20.69 2.27 -26.61
N ARG A 732 -20.49 3.58 -26.49
CA ARG A 732 -19.16 4.16 -26.49
C ARG A 732 -18.28 3.59 -25.39
N GLN A 733 -18.78 3.54 -24.15
CA GLN A 733 -18.05 2.96 -23.03
C GLN A 733 -17.65 1.50 -23.32
N LEU A 734 -18.59 0.67 -23.77
CA LEU A 734 -18.32 -0.73 -24.12
C LEU A 734 -17.25 -0.90 -25.22
N LEU A 735 -17.10 0.10 -26.10
CA LEU A 735 -16.15 0.04 -27.19
C LEU A 735 -14.76 0.52 -26.77
N VAL A 736 -14.63 1.59 -25.99
CA VAL A 736 -13.31 2.22 -25.75
C VAL A 736 -12.76 2.06 -24.34
N ASP A 737 -13.64 1.92 -23.35
CA ASP A 737 -13.24 1.89 -21.97
C ASP A 737 -12.72 0.49 -21.63
N VAL A 738 -11.63 0.44 -20.87
CA VAL A 738 -11.11 -0.82 -20.34
C VAL A 738 -11.85 -1.22 -19.06
N HIS A 739 -12.62 -0.31 -18.47
CA HIS A 739 -13.44 -0.61 -17.32
C HIS A 739 -14.82 -1.10 -17.76
N SER A 740 -15.38 -2.03 -16.99
CA SER A 740 -16.81 -2.34 -17.09
C SER A 740 -17.66 -1.10 -16.73
N PRO A 741 -18.88 -0.96 -17.30
CA PRO A 741 -19.83 0.06 -16.87
C PRO A 741 -20.14 -0.05 -15.37
N SER A 742 -20.42 1.07 -14.72
CA SER A 742 -20.49 1.20 -13.26
C SER A 742 -21.38 0.16 -12.55
N LEU A 743 -22.56 -0.13 -13.11
CA LEU A 743 -23.45 -1.17 -12.59
C LEU A 743 -22.78 -2.55 -12.56
N TYR A 744 -22.02 -2.90 -13.59
CA TYR A 744 -21.36 -4.20 -13.71
C TYR A 744 -20.05 -4.28 -12.93
N ARG A 745 -19.38 -3.15 -12.66
CA ARG A 745 -18.31 -3.10 -11.65
C ARG A 745 -18.84 -3.50 -10.28
N VAL A 746 -20.02 -3.00 -9.89
CA VAL A 746 -20.68 -3.39 -8.63
C VAL A 746 -21.20 -4.83 -8.71
N PHE A 747 -22.05 -5.13 -9.70
CA PHE A 747 -22.72 -6.41 -9.80
C PHE A 747 -21.74 -7.59 -9.96
N GLY A 748 -20.80 -7.49 -10.92
CA GLY A 748 -19.81 -8.53 -11.19
C GLY A 748 -18.87 -8.78 -10.02
N THR A 749 -18.47 -7.72 -9.32
CA THR A 749 -17.60 -7.86 -8.14
C THR A 749 -18.33 -8.47 -6.95
N ILE A 750 -19.57 -8.06 -6.69
CA ILE A 750 -20.30 -8.50 -5.50
C ILE A 750 -20.75 -9.96 -5.62
N GLN A 751 -21.19 -10.40 -6.81
CA GLN A 751 -21.57 -11.80 -7.00
C GLN A 751 -20.41 -12.78 -6.78
N ASN A 752 -19.17 -12.31 -6.97
CA ASN A 752 -17.93 -13.04 -6.72
C ASN A 752 -17.44 -12.96 -5.27
N PHE A 753 -18.15 -12.24 -4.39
CA PHE A 753 -17.69 -12.00 -3.02
C PHE A 753 -18.64 -12.59 -1.96
N PRO A 754 -18.35 -13.81 -1.44
CA PRO A 754 -19.18 -14.47 -0.43
C PRO A 754 -19.45 -13.67 0.86
N ALA A 755 -18.58 -12.72 1.23
CA ALA A 755 -18.80 -11.90 2.42
C ALA A 755 -20.01 -10.97 2.29
N PHE A 756 -20.34 -10.54 1.06
CA PHE A 756 -21.55 -9.74 0.82
C PHE A 756 -22.82 -10.52 1.19
N LYS A 757 -22.88 -11.78 0.76
CA LYS A 757 -23.98 -12.69 1.11
C LYS A 757 -24.17 -12.77 2.62
N THR A 758 -23.07 -12.85 3.38
CA THR A 758 -23.13 -12.87 4.85
C THR A 758 -23.62 -11.53 5.41
N ALA A 759 -23.12 -10.39 4.91
CA ALA A 759 -23.50 -9.07 5.41
C ALA A 759 -24.97 -8.72 5.16
N TYR A 760 -25.55 -9.17 4.05
CA TYR A 760 -26.96 -8.91 3.68
C TYR A 760 -27.90 -10.10 3.86
N ASN A 761 -27.40 -11.22 4.39
CA ASN A 761 -28.16 -12.47 4.57
C ASN A 761 -28.83 -12.96 3.28
N CYS A 762 -28.13 -12.87 2.16
CA CYS A 762 -28.72 -13.21 0.87
C CYS A 762 -29.00 -14.72 0.73
N PRO A 763 -30.16 -15.10 0.16
CA PRO A 763 -30.47 -16.49 -0.13
C PRO A 763 -29.38 -17.15 -0.98
N TYR A 764 -29.15 -18.44 -0.76
CA TYR A 764 -28.26 -19.20 -1.64
C TYR A 764 -28.78 -19.18 -3.07
N ASN A 765 -27.89 -18.94 -4.03
CA ASN A 765 -28.21 -18.87 -5.45
C ASN A 765 -29.18 -17.72 -5.80
N SER A 766 -29.15 -16.62 -5.04
CA SER A 766 -29.76 -15.36 -5.46
C SER A 766 -28.91 -14.67 -6.52
N LYS A 767 -29.43 -13.62 -7.16
CA LYS A 767 -28.74 -12.89 -8.24
C LYS A 767 -27.36 -12.36 -7.83
N TYR A 768 -27.22 -11.83 -6.61
CA TYR A 768 -25.95 -11.33 -6.06
C TYR A 768 -25.19 -12.35 -5.17
N ALA A 769 -25.67 -13.60 -5.10
CA ALA A 769 -24.99 -14.68 -4.39
C ALA A 769 -25.15 -16.03 -5.15
N PRO A 770 -24.72 -16.08 -6.42
CA PRO A 770 -24.87 -17.28 -7.25
C PRO A 770 -23.99 -18.43 -6.76
N GLU A 771 -24.43 -19.65 -7.01
CA GLU A 771 -23.62 -20.85 -6.72
C GLU A 771 -22.31 -20.85 -7.51
N LYS A 772 -22.36 -20.45 -8.78
CA LYS A 772 -21.21 -20.33 -9.67
C LYS A 772 -20.77 -18.88 -9.75
N HIS A 773 -19.51 -18.64 -9.44
CA HIS A 773 -18.88 -17.32 -9.46
C HIS A 773 -17.37 -17.48 -9.62
N CYS A 774 -16.67 -16.42 -10.00
CA CYS A 774 -15.23 -16.42 -10.15
C CYS A 774 -14.51 -16.19 -8.81
N ASN A 775 -13.48 -16.98 -8.53
CA ASN A 775 -12.63 -16.83 -7.35
C ASN A 775 -11.35 -16.07 -7.73
N VAL A 776 -11.40 -14.74 -7.66
CA VAL A 776 -10.32 -13.86 -8.10
C VAL A 776 -9.36 -13.56 -6.96
N TRP A 777 -8.07 -13.91 -7.13
CA TRP A 777 -7.03 -13.73 -6.11
C TRP A 777 -7.36 -14.31 -4.72
N VAL A 778 -8.29 -15.26 -4.68
CA VAL A 778 -8.64 -16.07 -3.51
C VAL A 778 -8.67 -17.55 -3.92
N SER A 779 -8.56 -18.45 -2.95
CA SER A 779 -8.87 -19.86 -3.20
C SER A 779 -10.35 -20.09 -3.00
N GLU A 780 -10.92 -21.04 -3.73
CA GLU A 780 -12.27 -21.52 -3.43
C GLU A 780 -12.35 -21.80 -1.92
N PRO A 781 -13.33 -21.20 -1.22
CA PRO A 781 -13.61 -21.60 0.14
C PRO A 781 -13.80 -23.11 0.11
N LYS A 782 -12.95 -23.88 0.82
CA LYS A 782 -13.19 -25.31 1.01
C LYS A 782 -14.63 -25.42 1.52
N GLN A 783 -15.53 -26.00 0.72
CA GLN A 783 -16.94 -26.10 1.06
C GLN A 783 -17.08 -26.73 2.45
N THR A 784 -17.27 -25.90 3.48
CA THR A 784 -18.02 -26.28 4.67
C THR A 784 -19.45 -25.92 4.36
N THR A 785 -20.12 -26.81 3.63
CA THR A 785 -21.51 -26.69 3.22
C THR A 785 -22.43 -26.41 4.41
N GLY A 786 -23.29 -25.41 4.26
CA GLY A 786 -24.62 -25.34 4.89
C GLY A 786 -24.75 -24.33 6.03
N ILE A 787 -25.59 -23.32 5.84
CA ILE A 787 -26.43 -22.80 6.92
C ILE A 787 -27.68 -23.68 6.95
N PRO A 788 -27.93 -24.50 7.99
CA PRO A 788 -29.21 -25.14 8.18
C PRO A 788 -30.09 -24.29 9.11
N GLN A 789 -31.29 -23.96 8.64
CA GLN A 789 -32.41 -23.58 9.50
C GLN A 789 -32.85 -24.81 10.32
N ILE A 790 -32.34 -25.03 11.53
CA ILE A 790 -32.88 -26.03 12.47
C ILE A 790 -32.94 -25.45 13.89
N LYS A 791 -34.15 -25.32 14.45
CA LYS A 791 -34.39 -25.05 15.88
C LYS A 791 -34.34 -26.35 16.68
N ASN A 792 -33.34 -26.49 17.53
CA ASN A 792 -33.36 -27.35 18.73
C ASN A 792 -32.62 -26.63 19.88
N ASP A 793 -32.64 -27.19 21.08
CA ASP A 793 -32.18 -26.53 22.32
C ASP A 793 -30.68 -26.12 22.32
N VAL A 794 -29.91 -26.54 21.31
CA VAL A 794 -28.50 -26.17 21.10
C VAL A 794 -28.23 -25.59 19.71
N ASN A 795 -29.26 -25.36 18.89
CA ASN A 795 -29.19 -24.77 17.56
C ASN A 795 -28.15 -25.44 16.61
N VAL A 796 -27.97 -26.75 16.74
CA VAL A 796 -27.12 -27.58 15.87
C VAL A 796 -28.02 -28.64 15.23
N ALA A 797 -28.07 -28.70 13.91
CA ALA A 797 -28.72 -29.80 13.19
C ALA A 797 -28.21 -31.14 13.74
N PRO A 798 -29.07 -32.08 14.15
CA PRO A 798 -28.57 -33.37 14.62
C PRO A 798 -27.89 -34.07 13.45
N ALA A 799 -26.56 -34.13 13.48
CA ALA A 799 -25.82 -35.00 12.59
C ALA A 799 -26.26 -36.44 12.85
N LEU A 800 -26.34 -37.26 11.80
CA LEU A 800 -26.53 -38.70 11.96
C LEU A 800 -25.48 -39.20 12.98
N PRO A 801 -25.88 -40.05 13.96
CA PRO A 801 -24.92 -40.59 14.92
C PRO A 801 -23.75 -41.20 14.16
N ILE A 802 -22.51 -40.83 14.54
CA ILE A 802 -21.31 -41.48 14.01
C ILE A 802 -21.47 -42.97 14.29
N ALA A 803 -21.67 -43.77 13.24
CA ALA A 803 -21.82 -45.21 13.41
C ALA A 803 -20.52 -45.77 14.01
N PRO A 804 -20.58 -46.76 14.93
CA PRO A 804 -19.41 -47.34 15.61
C PRO A 804 -18.33 -47.96 14.71
N ARG A 805 -18.49 -47.91 13.38
CA ARG A 805 -17.61 -48.54 12.40
C ARG A 805 -16.32 -47.76 12.13
N ASN A 806 -16.18 -46.53 12.65
CA ASN A 806 -14.92 -45.80 12.64
C ASN A 806 -14.54 -45.37 14.08
N LEU A 807 -14.00 -46.32 14.83
CA LEU A 807 -13.68 -46.20 16.26
C LEU A 807 -12.71 -45.05 16.58
N SER A 808 -11.78 -44.68 15.68
CA SER A 808 -10.83 -43.60 15.95
C SER A 808 -11.49 -42.22 15.90
N VAL A 809 -12.35 -42.01 14.90
CA VAL A 809 -13.14 -40.78 14.76
C VAL A 809 -14.12 -40.68 15.93
N TYR A 810 -14.89 -41.73 16.20
CA TYR A 810 -15.82 -41.74 17.33
C TYR A 810 -15.12 -41.44 18.67
N SER A 811 -13.97 -42.05 18.93
CA SER A 811 -13.23 -41.83 20.19
C SER A 811 -12.67 -40.41 20.30
N ALA A 812 -12.23 -39.79 19.20
CA ALA A 812 -11.72 -38.42 19.22
C ALA A 812 -12.85 -37.40 19.48
N TYR A 813 -14.01 -37.59 18.86
CA TYR A 813 -15.18 -36.76 19.13
C TYR A 813 -15.72 -36.99 20.54
N GLN A 814 -15.71 -38.23 21.05
CA GLN A 814 -16.10 -38.51 22.43
C GLN A 814 -15.18 -37.82 23.44
N GLN A 815 -13.86 -37.79 23.22
CA GLN A 815 -12.94 -37.05 24.08
C GLN A 815 -13.22 -35.54 24.11
N ALA A 816 -13.57 -34.95 22.97
CA ALA A 816 -13.96 -33.54 22.91
C ALA A 816 -15.28 -33.30 23.66
N VAL A 817 -16.26 -34.20 23.50
CA VAL A 817 -17.53 -34.13 24.23
C VAL A 817 -17.31 -34.26 25.74
N ASP A 818 -16.53 -35.24 26.19
CA ASP A 818 -16.22 -35.44 27.61
C ASP A 818 -15.51 -34.20 28.20
N PHE A 819 -14.60 -33.59 27.44
CA PHE A 819 -13.91 -32.36 27.84
C PHE A 819 -14.88 -31.20 28.04
N PHE A 820 -15.77 -30.94 27.07
CA PHE A 820 -16.74 -29.85 27.17
C PHE A 820 -17.82 -30.13 28.23
N GLN A 821 -18.26 -31.38 28.38
CA GLN A 821 -19.20 -31.75 29.44
C GLN A 821 -18.61 -31.55 30.84
N ALA A 822 -17.31 -31.77 31.01
CA ALA A 822 -16.63 -31.56 32.28
C ALA A 822 -16.34 -30.07 32.59
N SER A 823 -16.24 -29.22 31.57
CA SER A 823 -15.87 -27.80 31.74
C SER A 823 -17.07 -26.86 31.79
N VAL A 824 -18.11 -27.15 31.00
CA VAL A 824 -19.26 -26.27 30.83
C VAL A 824 -20.23 -26.44 32.00
N ASP A 825 -20.61 -25.32 32.61
CA ASP A 825 -21.69 -25.25 33.59
C ASP A 825 -22.96 -24.77 32.91
N PHE A 826 -23.74 -25.73 32.40
CA PHE A 826 -25.03 -25.48 31.76
C PHE A 826 -26.09 -24.88 32.70
N THR A 827 -25.83 -24.78 34.01
CA THR A 827 -26.71 -24.07 34.94
C THR A 827 -26.50 -22.56 34.93
N GLN A 828 -25.38 -22.09 34.36
CA GLN A 828 -25.14 -20.67 34.13
C GLN A 828 -25.72 -20.27 32.78
N ASP A 829 -26.11 -19.00 32.67
CA ASP A 829 -26.50 -18.41 31.40
C ASP A 829 -25.24 -17.90 30.67
N PRO A 830 -24.91 -18.42 29.47
CA PRO A 830 -23.74 -17.98 28.71
C PRO A 830 -23.76 -16.49 28.37
N CYS A 831 -24.95 -15.90 28.27
CA CYS A 831 -25.10 -14.49 27.94
C CYS A 831 -24.77 -13.57 29.13
N ASN A 832 -24.82 -14.10 30.37
CA ASN A 832 -24.61 -13.33 31.59
C ASN A 832 -23.21 -13.49 32.18
N ASP A 833 -22.67 -14.70 32.19
CA ASP A 833 -21.31 -14.97 32.65
C ASP A 833 -20.71 -16.06 31.77
N PHE A 834 -20.27 -15.64 30.57
CA PHE A 834 -19.76 -16.58 29.57
C PHE A 834 -18.55 -17.36 30.08
N TYR A 835 -17.73 -16.76 30.93
CA TYR A 835 -16.58 -17.44 31.53
C TYR A 835 -17.03 -18.53 32.50
N LYS A 836 -18.01 -18.26 33.37
CA LYS A 836 -18.55 -19.27 34.29
C LYS A 836 -19.45 -20.29 33.61
N TYR A 837 -20.15 -19.93 32.54
CA TYR A 837 -20.81 -20.92 31.69
C TYR A 837 -19.79 -21.85 31.03
N SER A 838 -18.77 -21.29 30.38
CA SER A 838 -17.82 -22.08 29.59
C SER A 838 -16.84 -22.88 30.46
N CYS A 839 -16.53 -22.37 31.66
CA CYS A 839 -15.46 -22.88 32.52
C CYS A 839 -15.86 -22.99 34.00
N GLY A 840 -17.10 -22.73 34.40
CA GLY A 840 -17.50 -22.71 35.82
C GLY A 840 -17.49 -24.07 36.49
N ASN A 841 -17.60 -25.14 35.71
CA ASN A 841 -17.35 -26.51 36.18
C ASN A 841 -15.89 -26.94 35.99
N TYR A 842 -15.06 -26.13 35.31
CA TYR A 842 -13.67 -26.43 35.05
C TYR A 842 -12.80 -26.17 36.29
N LYS A 843 -12.47 -27.24 37.02
CA LYS A 843 -11.67 -27.18 38.26
C LYS A 843 -10.18 -27.45 38.04
N GLN A 844 -9.66 -27.26 36.83
CA GLN A 844 -8.27 -27.56 36.48
C GLN A 844 -7.47 -26.31 36.07
N VAL A 845 -6.14 -26.44 36.04
CA VAL A 845 -5.22 -25.37 35.62
C VAL A 845 -5.44 -25.00 34.15
N VAL A 846 -5.15 -23.74 33.78
CA VAL A 846 -5.36 -23.23 32.41
C VAL A 846 -4.66 -24.08 31.35
N SER A 847 -5.22 -24.08 30.15
CA SER A 847 -4.88 -25.02 29.06
C SER A 847 -3.40 -25.06 28.68
N PHE A 848 -2.66 -23.94 28.79
CA PHE A 848 -1.22 -23.91 28.56
C PHE A 848 -0.44 -24.77 29.56
N HIS A 849 -0.80 -24.74 30.84
CA HIS A 849 -0.17 -25.59 31.84
C HIS A 849 -0.55 -27.05 31.65
N LEU A 850 -1.82 -27.35 31.34
CA LEU A 850 -2.24 -28.72 31.06
C LEU A 850 -1.55 -29.28 29.80
N ALA A 851 -1.39 -28.47 28.76
CA ALA A 851 -0.68 -28.86 27.55
C ALA A 851 0.82 -29.03 27.81
N ASP A 852 1.44 -28.12 28.56
CA ASP A 852 2.83 -28.24 28.97
C ASP A 852 3.05 -29.48 29.85
N GLU A 853 2.14 -29.79 30.78
CA GLU A 853 2.16 -31.02 31.56
C GLU A 853 1.97 -32.26 30.70
N LYS A 854 1.04 -32.25 29.74
CA LYS A 854 0.85 -33.37 28.80
C LYS A 854 2.07 -33.55 27.89
N ASN A 855 2.69 -32.47 27.42
CA ASN A 855 3.91 -32.52 26.64
C ASN A 855 5.06 -33.07 27.48
N LYS A 856 5.21 -32.61 28.72
CA LYS A 856 6.17 -33.13 29.69
C LYS A 856 5.91 -34.61 29.99
N ALA A 857 4.65 -35.02 30.13
CA ALA A 857 4.25 -36.40 30.35
C ALA A 857 4.52 -37.27 29.11
N ALA A 858 4.28 -36.76 27.90
CA ALA A 858 4.59 -37.45 26.65
C ALA A 858 6.10 -37.59 26.45
N MET A 859 6.86 -36.52 26.74
CA MET A 859 8.32 -36.56 26.74
C MET A 859 8.84 -37.56 27.77
N ALA A 860 8.31 -37.53 29.00
CA ALA A 860 8.63 -38.48 30.05
C ALA A 860 8.30 -39.93 29.64
N ALA A 861 7.12 -40.15 29.05
CA ALA A 861 6.71 -41.46 28.55
C ALA A 861 7.66 -41.94 27.45
N LYS A 862 8.05 -41.08 26.52
CA LYS A 862 9.02 -41.43 25.47
C LYS A 862 10.43 -41.67 26.01
N LEU A 863 10.85 -40.96 27.05
CA LEU A 863 12.10 -41.22 27.74
C LEU A 863 12.10 -42.59 28.44
N LEU A 864 10.94 -43.19 28.71
CA LEU A 864 10.82 -44.52 29.31
C LEU A 864 10.34 -45.61 28.33
N ASP A 865 9.99 -45.24 27.10
CA ASP A 865 9.45 -46.13 26.09
C ASP A 865 10.54 -47.08 25.56
N PRO A 866 10.41 -48.40 25.77
CA PRO A 866 11.40 -49.37 25.28
C PRO A 866 11.59 -49.31 23.76
N ALA A 867 10.54 -48.96 23.01
CA ALA A 867 10.62 -48.83 21.55
C ALA A 867 11.40 -47.59 21.12
N TYR A 868 11.51 -46.57 21.99
CA TYR A 868 12.30 -45.36 21.73
C TYR A 868 13.74 -45.44 22.26
N ALA A 869 14.06 -46.51 23.01
CA ALA A 869 15.41 -46.74 23.54
C ALA A 869 16.52 -46.70 22.48
N PRO A 870 16.37 -47.22 21.24
CA PRO A 870 17.41 -47.10 20.21
C PRO A 870 17.75 -45.65 19.85
N THR A 871 16.75 -44.77 19.82
CA THR A 871 16.94 -43.32 19.55
C THR A 871 17.62 -42.62 20.72
N ILE A 872 17.31 -43.01 21.95
CA ILE A 872 18.01 -42.48 23.12
C ILE A 872 19.48 -42.91 23.08
N GLN A 873 19.75 -44.18 22.75
CA GLN A 873 21.11 -44.69 22.67
C GLN A 873 21.96 -44.03 21.57
N SER A 874 21.35 -43.45 20.52
CA SER A 874 22.08 -42.75 19.47
C SER A 874 22.55 -41.34 19.84
N SER A 875 22.13 -40.77 20.98
CA SER A 875 22.51 -39.42 21.40
C SER A 875 22.97 -39.35 22.86
N ALA A 876 24.22 -38.97 23.09
CA ALA A 876 24.77 -38.76 24.43
C ALA A 876 23.99 -37.71 25.24
N ALA A 877 23.40 -36.71 24.58
CA ALA A 877 22.54 -35.73 25.23
C ALA A 877 21.24 -36.38 25.72
N LEU A 878 20.59 -37.20 24.88
CA LEU A 878 19.36 -37.89 25.28
C LEU A 878 19.60 -38.92 26.38
N GLN A 879 20.73 -39.62 26.36
CA GLN A 879 21.15 -40.51 27.45
C GLN A 879 21.27 -39.75 28.78
N LYS A 880 21.96 -38.60 28.78
CA LYS A 880 22.10 -37.75 29.98
C LYS A 880 20.75 -37.21 30.46
N THR A 881 19.87 -36.81 29.53
CA THR A 881 18.51 -36.37 29.86
C THR A 881 17.70 -37.50 30.49
N GLN A 882 17.74 -38.73 29.95
CA GLN A 882 17.08 -39.89 30.53
C GLN A 882 17.62 -40.20 31.92
N GLN A 883 18.95 -40.14 32.11
CA GLN A 883 19.60 -40.36 33.39
C GLN A 883 19.17 -39.31 34.44
N LEU A 884 19.15 -38.02 34.07
CA LEU A 884 18.70 -36.94 34.95
C LEU A 884 17.23 -37.13 35.32
N PHE A 885 16.38 -37.44 34.33
CA PHE A 885 14.95 -37.68 34.54
C PHE A 885 14.70 -38.83 35.53
N GLN A 886 15.35 -39.98 35.34
CA GLN A 886 15.26 -41.12 36.25
C GLN A 886 15.81 -40.81 37.65
N SER A 887 16.87 -40.01 37.74
CA SER A 887 17.44 -39.58 39.03
C SER A 887 16.48 -38.64 39.77
N CYS A 888 15.84 -37.73 39.06
CA CYS A 888 14.79 -36.85 39.60
C CYS A 888 13.61 -37.68 40.13
N GLN A 889 13.11 -38.66 39.36
CA GLN A 889 12.03 -39.55 39.80
C GLN A 889 12.35 -40.30 41.10
N LYS A 890 13.62 -40.70 41.29
CA LYS A 890 14.09 -41.35 42.53
C LYS A 890 14.19 -40.38 43.71
N ALA A 891 14.59 -39.14 43.47
CA ALA A 891 14.86 -38.15 44.52
C ALA A 891 13.59 -37.46 45.05
N VAL A 892 12.58 -37.21 44.20
CA VAL A 892 11.38 -36.44 44.59
C VAL A 892 10.66 -36.99 45.84
N PRO A 893 10.45 -38.32 46.01
CA PRO A 893 9.78 -38.85 47.21
C PRO A 893 10.52 -38.58 48.52
N THR A 894 11.85 -38.43 48.49
CA THR A 894 12.69 -38.20 49.68
C THR A 894 13.17 -36.76 49.81
N MET A 895 12.92 -35.91 48.81
CA MET A 895 13.49 -34.56 48.71
C MET A 895 13.23 -33.67 49.93
N ALA A 896 12.04 -33.78 50.55
CA ALA A 896 11.71 -33.02 51.75
C ALA A 896 12.54 -33.42 52.98
N ASN A 897 13.02 -34.67 53.04
CA ASN A 897 13.92 -35.16 54.09
C ASN A 897 15.39 -34.85 53.74
N ASP A 898 15.75 -34.93 52.45
CA ASP A 898 17.11 -34.62 51.98
C ASP A 898 17.44 -33.12 52.12
N LEU A 899 16.46 -32.23 51.94
CA LEU A 899 16.59 -30.78 52.16
C LEU A 899 16.79 -30.43 53.66
N LYS A 900 16.23 -31.23 54.59
CA LYS A 900 16.42 -31.04 56.04
C LYS A 900 17.84 -31.35 56.50
N ASN A 901 18.55 -32.22 55.80
CA ASN A 901 19.91 -32.62 56.18
C ASN A 901 20.97 -31.57 55.81
N LEU A 902 20.57 -30.46 55.16
CA LEU A 902 21.41 -29.32 54.79
C LEU A 902 22.67 -29.65 53.96
N ASN A 903 22.84 -30.89 53.50
CA ASN A 903 24.01 -31.36 52.75
C ASN A 903 24.32 -30.55 51.48
N LEU A 904 23.31 -29.89 50.89
CA LEU A 904 23.49 -29.03 49.72
C LEU A 904 23.73 -27.55 50.07
N ILE A 905 23.19 -27.06 51.18
CA ILE A 905 23.22 -25.64 51.53
C ILE A 905 24.36 -25.35 52.51
N LEU A 906 24.60 -26.21 53.49
CA LEU A 906 25.63 -26.02 54.50
C LEU A 906 27.04 -25.93 53.91
N PRO A 907 27.47 -26.76 52.95
CA PRO A 907 28.77 -26.57 52.31
C PRO A 907 28.86 -25.22 51.61
N LYS A 908 27.76 -24.76 50.98
CA LYS A 908 27.72 -23.46 50.30
C LYS A 908 27.79 -22.29 51.28
N VAL A 909 27.09 -22.38 52.40
CA VAL A 909 27.14 -21.37 53.48
C VAL A 909 28.50 -21.37 54.15
N ASN A 910 29.10 -22.53 54.40
CA ASN A 910 30.45 -22.65 54.95
C ASN A 910 31.51 -22.12 53.99
N GLU A 911 31.36 -22.36 52.70
CA GLU A 911 32.25 -21.82 51.68
C GLU A 911 32.11 -20.31 51.59
N LEU A 912 30.88 -19.79 51.62
CA LEU A 912 30.63 -18.36 51.68
C LEU A 912 31.25 -17.74 52.95
N LYS A 913 31.10 -18.39 54.11
CA LYS A 913 31.75 -18.00 55.39
C LYS A 913 33.26 -17.91 55.26
N LYS A 914 33.90 -18.91 54.64
CA LYS A 914 35.36 -18.90 54.43
C LYS A 914 35.80 -17.74 53.55
N ARG A 915 35.05 -17.48 52.48
CA ARG A 915 35.37 -16.45 51.48
C ARG A 915 35.14 -15.04 52.01
N ILE A 916 34.02 -14.80 52.68
CA ILE A 916 33.69 -13.50 53.28
C ILE A 916 34.46 -13.26 54.60
N GLY A 917 34.91 -14.32 55.26
CA GLY A 917 35.64 -14.26 56.54
C GLY A 917 34.77 -13.94 57.75
N ALA A 918 33.44 -14.04 57.62
CA ALA A 918 32.47 -13.75 58.67
C ALA A 918 31.42 -14.85 58.79
N ASP A 919 30.96 -15.08 60.03
CA ASP A 919 29.85 -15.98 60.32
C ASP A 919 28.52 -15.46 59.77
N PHE A 920 27.59 -16.37 59.47
CA PHE A 920 26.23 -15.98 59.10
C PHE A 920 25.52 -15.42 60.34
N THR A 921 25.62 -14.11 60.52
CA THR A 921 25.27 -13.38 61.77
C THR A 921 23.81 -13.56 62.19
N ALA A 922 22.89 -13.68 61.23
CA ALA A 922 21.47 -13.93 61.51
C ALA A 922 21.23 -15.31 62.17
N VAL A 923 22.18 -16.24 62.07
CA VAL A 923 22.08 -17.63 62.56
C VAL A 923 23.08 -17.92 63.69
N TYR A 924 24.38 -17.66 63.50
CA TYR A 924 25.43 -18.12 64.41
C TYR A 924 25.90 -17.06 65.42
N SER A 925 25.50 -15.79 65.25
CA SER A 925 26.03 -14.68 66.05
C SER A 925 25.01 -13.56 66.27
N GLN A 926 23.77 -13.93 66.61
CA GLN A 926 22.67 -12.97 66.80
C GLN A 926 23.00 -11.97 67.91
N GLY A 927 22.83 -10.68 67.61
CA GLY A 927 23.06 -9.59 68.58
C GLY A 927 24.54 -9.29 68.88
N MET A 928 25.48 -10.04 68.31
CA MET A 928 26.91 -9.74 68.44
C MET A 928 27.30 -8.59 67.50
N PRO A 929 28.10 -7.60 67.96
CA PRO A 929 28.59 -6.54 67.09
C PRO A 929 29.55 -7.11 66.04
N VAL A 930 29.35 -6.77 64.77
CA VAL A 930 30.33 -7.04 63.71
C VAL A 930 31.36 -5.91 63.77
N THR A 931 32.54 -6.19 64.33
CA THR A 931 33.56 -5.16 64.60
C THR A 931 34.53 -4.91 63.43
N VAL A 932 34.46 -5.72 62.36
CA VAL A 932 35.31 -5.58 61.18
C VAL A 932 34.47 -5.87 59.93
N ALA A 933 34.45 -4.93 58.98
CA ALA A 933 33.82 -5.13 57.67
C ALA A 933 34.68 -6.05 56.79
N PRO A 934 34.08 -6.84 55.88
CA PRO A 934 34.86 -7.65 54.96
C PRO A 934 35.75 -6.76 54.10
N THR A 935 37.00 -7.18 53.91
CA THR A 935 37.92 -6.49 52.99
C THR A 935 37.41 -6.60 51.54
N PRO A 936 37.81 -5.69 50.62
CA PRO A 936 37.43 -5.80 49.21
C PRO A 936 37.75 -7.15 48.57
N MET A 937 38.85 -7.81 48.96
CA MET A 937 39.19 -9.17 48.54
C MET A 937 38.21 -10.23 49.07
N GLN A 938 37.85 -10.17 50.35
CA GLN A 938 36.90 -11.10 50.95
C GLN A 938 35.50 -10.95 50.35
N LEU A 939 35.06 -9.70 50.15
CA LEU A 939 33.79 -9.42 49.50
C LEU A 939 33.79 -9.89 48.04
N ALA A 940 34.86 -9.62 47.29
CA ALA A 940 35.01 -10.10 45.93
C ALA A 940 35.00 -11.63 45.84
N SER A 941 35.73 -12.32 46.72
CA SER A 941 35.77 -13.79 46.74
C SER A 941 34.40 -14.40 47.07
N ALA A 942 33.64 -13.75 47.95
CA ALA A 942 32.29 -14.18 48.31
C ALA A 942 31.30 -13.96 47.16
N LEU A 943 31.32 -12.79 46.51
CA LEU A 943 30.46 -12.49 45.37
C LEU A 943 30.79 -13.35 44.15
N ALA A 944 32.09 -13.59 43.88
CA ALA A 944 32.55 -14.46 42.80
C ALA A 944 31.96 -15.87 42.95
N TYR A 945 32.06 -16.41 44.17
CA TYR A 945 31.47 -17.69 44.50
C TYR A 945 29.95 -17.68 44.30
N LEU A 946 29.26 -16.63 44.73
CA LEU A 946 27.81 -16.55 44.57
C LEU A 946 27.41 -16.49 43.08
N SER A 947 27.97 -15.58 42.29
CA SER A 947 27.60 -15.42 40.89
C SER A 947 28.04 -16.60 40.01
N PHE A 948 29.31 -17.01 40.10
CA PHE A 948 29.89 -17.95 39.14
C PHE A 948 29.77 -19.42 39.54
N ILE A 949 29.71 -19.73 40.84
CA ILE A 949 29.62 -21.11 41.34
C ILE A 949 28.20 -21.42 41.84
N ALA A 950 27.57 -20.50 42.58
CA ALA A 950 26.25 -20.71 43.14
C ALA A 950 25.10 -20.28 42.22
N GLY A 951 25.36 -19.45 41.20
CA GLY A 951 24.36 -18.90 40.28
C GLY A 951 23.43 -17.88 40.93
N VAL A 952 23.95 -17.10 41.89
CA VAL A 952 23.20 -16.10 42.66
C VAL A 952 23.89 -14.75 42.54
N ASP A 953 23.24 -13.80 41.87
CA ASP A 953 23.74 -12.43 41.75
C ASP A 953 23.16 -11.53 42.84
N THR A 954 23.97 -10.58 43.34
CA THR A 954 23.59 -9.72 44.47
C THR A 954 24.01 -8.27 44.25
N LEU A 955 25.17 -7.82 44.74
CA LEU A 955 25.62 -6.43 44.60
C LEU A 955 26.09 -6.07 43.18
N VAL A 956 26.47 -7.09 42.41
CA VAL A 956 26.96 -6.98 41.03
C VAL A 956 26.43 -8.19 40.26
N THR A 957 26.00 -7.96 39.02
CA THR A 957 25.51 -9.02 38.13
C THR A 957 26.43 -9.15 36.92
N PRO A 958 27.20 -10.25 36.79
CA PRO A 958 27.96 -10.54 35.58
C PRO A 958 27.07 -11.25 34.56
N MET A 959 27.18 -10.86 33.29
CA MET A 959 26.52 -11.56 32.19
C MET A 959 27.42 -11.57 30.95
N VAL A 960 27.20 -12.55 30.08
CA VAL A 960 27.85 -12.59 28.76
C VAL A 960 26.77 -12.32 27.72
N ASP A 961 26.95 -11.26 26.96
CA ASP A 961 26.04 -10.89 25.87
C ASP A 961 26.86 -10.40 24.66
N THR A 962 26.18 -10.21 23.54
CA THR A 962 26.75 -9.71 22.29
C THR A 962 27.32 -8.31 22.45
N ASN A 963 28.37 -8.01 21.68
CA ASN A 963 28.87 -6.65 21.57
C ASN A 963 27.84 -5.79 20.80
N TRP A 964 27.00 -5.04 21.54
CA TRP A 964 25.85 -4.33 20.98
C TRP A 964 26.22 -3.26 19.95
N VAL A 965 27.41 -2.65 20.07
CA VAL A 965 27.88 -1.61 19.11
C VAL A 965 28.60 -2.23 17.92
N THR A 966 29.19 -3.41 18.09
CA THR A 966 29.89 -4.12 17.00
C THR A 966 29.59 -5.62 17.10
N PRO A 967 28.41 -6.08 16.65
CA PRO A 967 27.97 -7.47 16.84
C PRO A 967 28.91 -8.50 16.21
N THR A 968 29.69 -8.10 15.20
CA THR A 968 30.71 -8.93 14.55
C THR A 968 31.89 -9.27 15.47
N MET A 969 32.06 -8.57 16.60
CA MET A 969 33.07 -8.89 17.62
C MET A 969 32.60 -10.00 18.58
N GLY A 970 31.42 -10.57 18.37
CA GLY A 970 30.91 -11.71 19.13
C GLY A 970 30.39 -11.33 20.51
N TYR A 971 30.66 -12.16 21.51
CA TYR A 971 30.21 -11.98 22.89
C TYR A 971 31.26 -11.28 23.74
N MET A 972 30.82 -10.50 24.71
CA MET A 972 31.66 -9.84 25.70
C MET A 972 31.08 -9.96 27.10
N LEU A 973 31.91 -9.67 28.10
CA LEU A 973 31.49 -9.63 29.49
C LEU A 973 30.83 -8.27 29.79
N HIS A 974 29.68 -8.33 30.44
CA HIS A 974 28.98 -7.18 30.99
C HIS A 974 28.90 -7.31 32.50
N VAL A 975 29.03 -6.18 33.18
CA VAL A 975 28.89 -6.03 34.62
C VAL A 975 27.80 -5.01 34.87
N ASP A 976 26.75 -5.42 35.57
CA ASP A 976 25.60 -4.58 35.90
C ASP A 976 25.53 -4.25 37.39
N GLN A 977 24.61 -3.34 37.73
CA GLN A 977 24.24 -2.99 39.10
C GLN A 977 23.70 -4.19 39.89
N ASN A 978 23.29 -3.94 41.12
CA ASN A 978 22.74 -4.94 42.02
C ASN A 978 21.43 -5.59 41.53
N THR A 979 21.22 -6.85 41.91
CA THR A 979 19.96 -7.60 41.78
C THR A 979 19.35 -7.83 43.17
N ALA A 980 18.07 -7.47 43.31
CA ALA A 980 17.27 -7.72 44.51
C ALA A 980 16.32 -8.90 44.30
N TYR A 981 15.76 -9.45 45.38
CA TYR A 981 14.86 -10.59 45.36
C TYR A 981 13.56 -10.33 44.59
N TYR A 982 13.01 -9.13 44.72
CA TYR A 982 11.91 -8.65 43.87
C TYR A 982 12.41 -7.61 42.85
N SER A 983 11.59 -7.34 41.82
CA SER A 983 11.85 -6.20 40.95
C SER A 983 11.68 -4.88 41.70
N LYS A 984 12.33 -3.80 41.22
CA LYS A 984 12.41 -2.51 41.91
C LYS A 984 11.04 -1.92 42.31
N SER A 985 10.00 -2.15 41.51
CA SER A 985 8.65 -1.66 41.77
C SER A 985 8.05 -2.18 43.08
N TYR A 986 8.44 -3.37 43.53
CA TYR A 986 7.98 -3.94 44.80
C TYR A 986 8.56 -3.22 46.02
N TYR A 987 9.70 -2.57 45.88
CA TYR A 987 10.37 -1.83 46.96
C TYR A 987 9.88 -0.37 47.08
N GLN A 988 8.97 0.05 46.19
CA GLN A 988 8.43 1.40 46.11
C GLN A 988 7.01 1.49 46.70
N GLY A 989 6.72 2.61 47.36
CA GLY A 989 5.35 3.02 47.75
C GLY A 989 4.54 1.96 48.50
N GLY A 990 3.26 1.82 48.11
CA GLY A 990 2.29 0.92 48.75
C GLY A 990 2.53 -0.57 48.51
N ALA A 991 3.24 -0.95 47.43
CA ALA A 991 3.55 -2.35 47.14
C ALA A 991 4.46 -2.95 48.23
N TRP A 992 5.46 -2.17 48.69
CA TRP A 992 6.33 -2.58 49.79
C TRP A 992 5.54 -2.89 51.05
N ASN A 993 4.52 -2.09 51.37
CA ASN A 993 3.69 -2.31 52.56
C ASN A 993 2.86 -3.61 52.48
N ILE A 994 2.54 -4.09 51.28
CA ILE A 994 1.82 -5.35 51.07
C ILE A 994 2.77 -6.54 51.17
N ILE A 995 3.94 -6.45 50.53
CA ILE A 995 4.84 -7.61 50.41
C ILE A 995 5.80 -7.76 51.59
N GLN A 996 6.20 -6.66 52.24
CA GLN A 996 7.20 -6.67 53.30
C GLN A 996 6.81 -7.60 54.47
N PRO A 997 5.55 -7.65 54.94
CA PRO A 997 5.17 -8.57 56.01
C PRO A 997 5.34 -10.04 55.62
N GLN A 998 4.93 -10.42 54.41
CA GLN A 998 5.04 -11.80 53.93
C GLN A 998 6.50 -12.18 53.65
N TYR A 999 7.28 -11.27 53.07
CA TYR A 999 8.68 -11.50 52.79
C TYR A 999 9.46 -11.70 54.09
N LEU A 1000 9.25 -10.82 55.07
CA LEU A 1000 9.84 -10.94 56.41
C LEU A 1000 9.44 -12.26 57.08
N SER A 1001 8.17 -12.66 56.97
CA SER A 1001 7.67 -13.93 57.52
C SER A 1001 8.36 -15.14 56.89
N ASN A 1002 8.46 -15.18 55.56
CA ASN A 1002 9.09 -16.27 54.82
C ASN A 1002 10.59 -16.38 55.14
N ALA A 1003 11.31 -15.25 55.17
CA ALA A 1003 12.72 -15.21 55.50
C ALA A 1003 12.99 -15.72 56.93
N LYS A 1004 12.15 -15.35 57.90
CA LYS A 1004 12.23 -15.88 59.28
C LYS A 1004 12.05 -17.39 59.32
N ALA A 1005 11.04 -17.90 58.61
CA ALA A 1005 10.76 -19.33 58.58
C ALA A 1005 11.94 -20.11 57.98
N GLN A 1006 12.50 -19.63 56.87
CA GLN A 1006 13.65 -20.25 56.22
C GLN A 1006 14.89 -20.29 57.13
N LEU A 1007 15.23 -19.17 57.78
CA LEU A 1007 16.40 -19.12 58.68
C LEU A 1007 16.19 -19.91 59.98
N THR A 1008 14.98 -19.92 60.52
CA THR A 1008 14.65 -20.74 61.70
C THR A 1008 14.78 -22.22 61.37
N ASN A 1009 14.31 -22.66 60.19
CA ASN A 1009 14.45 -24.04 59.75
C ASN A 1009 15.91 -24.42 59.51
N TYR A 1010 16.69 -23.54 58.89
CA TYR A 1010 18.13 -23.72 58.71
C TYR A 1010 18.85 -23.88 60.07
N ALA A 1011 18.61 -22.96 61.01
CA ALA A 1011 19.21 -22.99 62.34
C ALA A 1011 18.82 -24.25 63.12
N THR A 1012 17.53 -24.61 63.12
CA THR A 1012 17.03 -25.81 63.79
C THR A 1012 17.70 -27.07 63.24
N SER A 1013 17.91 -27.14 61.92
CA SER A 1013 18.60 -28.25 61.27
C SER A 1013 20.10 -28.30 61.57
N GLN A 1014 20.65 -27.24 62.17
CA GLN A 1014 22.02 -27.18 62.71
C GLN A 1014 22.05 -27.36 64.23
N GLY A 1015 20.91 -27.67 64.87
CA GLY A 1015 20.80 -27.77 66.33
C GLY A 1015 20.84 -26.42 67.04
N LEU A 1016 20.57 -25.33 66.35
CA LEU A 1016 20.60 -23.96 66.87
C LEU A 1016 19.17 -23.44 67.10
N THR A 1017 19.02 -22.61 68.14
CA THR A 1017 17.76 -21.89 68.43
C THR A 1017 17.99 -20.40 68.24
N LEU A 1018 17.13 -19.75 67.45
CA LEU A 1018 17.23 -18.32 67.14
C LEU A 1018 16.31 -17.49 68.04
N ASP A 1019 16.83 -16.37 68.55
CA ASP A 1019 16.02 -15.29 69.13
C ASP A 1019 15.20 -14.63 68.02
N GLN A 1020 13.88 -14.75 68.12
CA GLN A 1020 12.95 -14.28 67.10
C GLN A 1020 12.83 -12.75 67.05
N SER A 1021 13.07 -12.05 68.16
CA SER A 1021 13.07 -10.59 68.22
C SER A 1021 14.30 -10.03 67.52
N LEU A 1022 15.48 -10.60 67.81
CA LEU A 1022 16.73 -10.24 67.14
C LEU A 1022 16.73 -10.63 65.66
N LEU A 1023 16.18 -11.81 65.33
CA LEU A 1023 16.01 -12.24 63.94
C LEU A 1023 15.08 -11.30 63.17
N ASN A 1024 13.94 -10.92 63.76
CA ASN A 1024 13.02 -9.95 63.19
C ASN A 1024 13.69 -8.58 62.97
N SER A 1025 14.42 -8.08 63.96
CA SER A 1025 15.13 -6.81 63.84
C SER A 1025 16.20 -6.86 62.76
N THR A 1026 16.95 -7.95 62.68
CA THR A 1026 18.00 -8.17 61.68
C THR A 1026 17.41 -8.26 60.28
N LEU A 1027 16.39 -9.10 60.07
CA LEU A 1027 15.75 -9.26 58.77
C LEU A 1027 15.03 -7.99 58.30
N SER A 1028 14.41 -7.22 59.21
CA SER A 1028 13.84 -5.92 58.84
C SER A 1028 14.91 -4.96 58.33
N LYS A 1029 16.13 -5.02 58.87
CA LYS A 1029 17.25 -4.21 58.37
C LYS A 1029 17.79 -4.73 57.04
N VAL A 1030 17.87 -6.05 56.85
CA VAL A 1030 18.24 -6.66 55.56
C VAL A 1030 17.24 -6.28 54.49
N LEU A 1031 15.94 -6.35 54.79
CA LEU A 1031 14.88 -5.95 53.87
C LEU A 1031 14.91 -4.44 53.58
N GLU A 1032 15.16 -3.60 54.59
CA GLU A 1032 15.32 -2.15 54.38
C GLU A 1032 16.62 -1.82 53.64
N PHE A 1033 17.68 -2.61 53.82
CA PHE A 1033 18.91 -2.49 53.07
C PHE A 1033 18.69 -2.89 51.61
N GLU A 1034 18.02 -4.01 51.34
CA GLU A 1034 17.67 -4.44 50.00
C GLU A 1034 16.73 -3.43 49.33
N ARG A 1035 15.77 -2.89 50.09
CA ARG A 1035 14.96 -1.76 49.64
C ARG A 1035 15.83 -0.56 49.31
N THR A 1036 16.82 -0.24 50.14
CA THR A 1036 17.76 0.85 49.89
C THR A 1036 18.60 0.58 48.64
N LEU A 1037 19.11 -0.65 48.45
CA LEU A 1037 19.81 -1.07 47.24
C LEU A 1037 18.93 -0.82 46.01
N SER A 1038 17.70 -1.32 46.04
CA SER A 1038 16.75 -1.20 44.94
C SER A 1038 16.33 0.25 44.67
N THR A 1039 16.13 1.06 45.71
CA THR A 1039 15.61 2.43 45.56
C THR A 1039 16.69 3.47 45.32
N MET A 1040 17.90 3.28 45.86
CA MET A 1040 18.98 4.28 45.83
C MET A 1040 20.14 3.93 44.92
N TYR A 1041 20.33 2.64 44.58
CA TYR A 1041 21.48 2.12 43.83
C TYR A 1041 21.08 1.24 42.64
N SER A 1042 19.79 1.12 42.35
CA SER A 1042 19.34 0.53 41.10
C SER A 1042 18.68 1.60 40.26
N THR A 1043 19.01 1.65 38.98
CA THR A 1043 18.34 2.52 38.01
C THR A 1043 16.94 1.99 37.72
N ASP A 1044 15.94 2.88 37.58
CA ASP A 1044 14.57 2.48 37.24
C ASP A 1044 14.45 1.95 35.80
N ASP A 1045 13.42 1.15 35.55
CA ASP A 1045 13.24 0.46 34.27
C ASP A 1045 13.08 1.42 33.07
N THR A 1046 12.54 2.62 33.29
CA THR A 1046 12.40 3.63 32.23
C THR A 1046 13.78 4.14 31.82
N THR A 1047 14.61 4.51 32.80
CA THR A 1047 15.97 4.96 32.55
C THR A 1047 16.84 3.82 31.97
N ARG A 1048 16.64 2.56 32.40
CA ARG A 1048 17.35 1.39 31.84
C ARG A 1048 17.02 1.09 30.38
N ARG A 1049 15.87 1.55 29.85
CA ARG A 1049 15.50 1.40 28.43
C ARG A 1049 16.23 2.37 27.49
N GLN A 1050 17.04 3.28 28.02
CA GLN A 1050 17.90 4.15 27.22
C GLN A 1050 19.24 3.46 26.90
N PHE A 1051 19.20 2.43 26.06
CA PHE A 1051 20.31 1.47 25.89
C PHE A 1051 21.68 2.07 25.57
N GLN A 1052 21.77 3.25 24.95
CA GLN A 1052 23.06 3.90 24.70
C GLN A 1052 23.85 4.17 26.00
N ARG A 1053 23.18 4.48 27.11
CA ARG A 1053 23.84 4.75 28.40
C ARG A 1053 24.46 3.51 29.03
N SER A 1054 24.00 2.33 28.60
CA SER A 1054 24.43 1.04 29.11
C SER A 1054 25.75 0.56 28.50
N TRP A 1055 26.34 1.37 27.61
CA TRP A 1055 27.56 1.04 26.88
C TRP A 1055 28.77 1.82 27.40
N ASN A 1056 29.36 1.32 28.48
CA ASN A 1056 30.54 1.88 29.10
C ASN A 1056 31.67 0.85 29.07
N ASN A 1057 32.36 0.81 27.94
CA ASN A 1057 33.48 -0.10 27.72
C ASN A 1057 34.72 0.36 28.47
N GLY A 1058 35.32 -0.57 29.20
CA GLY A 1058 36.64 -0.45 29.79
C GLY A 1058 37.39 -1.77 29.69
N LYS A 1059 38.61 -1.78 30.21
CA LYS A 1059 39.36 -2.99 30.50
C LYS A 1059 38.99 -3.48 31.90
N THR A 1060 39.16 -4.77 32.15
CA THR A 1060 39.01 -5.34 33.50
C THR A 1060 39.88 -4.61 34.53
N ALA A 1061 41.06 -4.10 34.16
CA ALA A 1061 41.87 -3.23 35.02
C ALA A 1061 41.17 -1.91 35.42
N ASP A 1062 40.31 -1.36 34.56
CA ASP A 1062 39.61 -0.09 34.81
C ASP A 1062 38.55 -0.25 35.91
N LEU A 1063 38.04 -1.46 36.12
CA LEU A 1063 37.12 -1.75 37.22
C LEU A 1063 37.80 -1.50 38.58
N GLN A 1064 39.06 -1.91 38.72
CA GLN A 1064 39.81 -1.71 39.96
C GLN A 1064 40.07 -0.23 40.24
N ALA A 1065 40.25 0.57 39.19
CA ALA A 1065 40.44 2.02 39.30
C ALA A 1065 39.14 2.76 39.67
N ASN A 1066 38.00 2.30 39.14
CA ASN A 1066 36.73 3.04 39.22
C ASN A 1066 35.80 2.56 40.35
N TYR A 1067 35.91 1.30 40.78
CA TYR A 1067 35.00 0.68 41.74
C TYR A 1067 35.80 -0.08 42.82
N THR A 1068 36.26 0.65 43.82
CA THR A 1068 37.22 0.16 44.83
C THR A 1068 36.59 -0.72 45.93
N PHE A 1069 35.27 -0.87 45.95
CA PHE A 1069 34.59 -1.69 46.96
C PHE A 1069 34.86 -3.20 46.81
N LEU A 1070 35.37 -3.63 45.65
CA LEU A 1070 35.78 -5.01 45.37
C LEU A 1070 37.22 -5.07 44.87
N ASP A 1071 37.88 -6.19 45.15
CA ASP A 1071 39.02 -6.63 44.37
C ASP A 1071 38.53 -7.37 43.13
N TRP A 1072 38.52 -6.69 41.98
CA TRP A 1072 37.96 -7.27 40.74
C TRP A 1072 38.81 -8.41 40.18
N GLY A 1073 40.11 -8.42 40.49
CA GLY A 1073 40.99 -9.53 40.14
C GLY A 1073 40.54 -10.80 40.85
N VAL A 1074 40.27 -10.72 42.15
CA VAL A 1074 39.68 -11.81 42.93
C VAL A 1074 38.25 -12.12 42.50
N TYR A 1075 37.44 -11.12 42.13
CA TYR A 1075 36.06 -11.37 41.70
C TYR A 1075 36.00 -12.29 40.48
N PHE A 1076 36.92 -12.12 39.53
CA PHE A 1076 36.95 -12.91 38.30
C PHE A 1076 37.74 -14.22 38.40
N THR A 1077 38.24 -14.62 39.57
CA THR A 1077 38.98 -15.90 39.68
C THR A 1077 38.08 -17.12 39.55
N ASP A 1078 36.80 -17.02 39.93
CA ASP A 1078 35.88 -18.16 39.92
C ASP A 1078 35.07 -18.28 38.61
N VAL A 1079 35.36 -17.49 37.57
CA VAL A 1079 34.65 -17.59 36.28
C VAL A 1079 34.87 -19.00 35.69
N PRO A 1080 33.80 -19.80 35.46
CA PRO A 1080 33.98 -21.20 35.12
C PRO A 1080 34.54 -21.34 33.70
N SER A 1081 35.49 -22.26 33.52
CA SER A 1081 36.02 -22.72 32.21
C SER A 1081 36.83 -21.73 31.33
N VAL A 1082 37.10 -20.49 31.76
CA VAL A 1082 37.96 -19.54 31.02
C VAL A 1082 39.22 -19.07 31.77
N GLY A 1083 39.37 -19.44 33.05
CA GLY A 1083 40.49 -18.97 33.90
C GLY A 1083 40.33 -17.51 34.33
N PRO A 1084 41.21 -16.98 35.20
CA PRO A 1084 41.12 -15.59 35.63
C PRO A 1084 41.19 -14.67 34.41
N LEU A 1085 40.21 -13.76 34.29
CA LEU A 1085 40.17 -12.78 33.22
C LEU A 1085 41.42 -11.91 33.25
N ALA A 1086 42.18 -11.91 32.15
CA ALA A 1086 43.37 -11.07 32.03
C ALA A 1086 43.01 -9.59 32.19
N ALA A 1087 43.94 -8.80 32.74
CA ALA A 1087 43.75 -7.39 33.09
C ALA A 1087 43.43 -6.47 31.87
N ASP A 1088 43.60 -6.98 30.65
CA ASP A 1088 43.38 -6.26 29.39
C ASP A 1088 42.08 -6.65 28.67
N LYS A 1089 41.24 -7.54 29.24
CA LYS A 1089 39.99 -7.96 28.62
C LYS A 1089 38.95 -6.84 28.65
N MET A 1090 38.24 -6.69 27.54
CA MET A 1090 37.14 -5.72 27.43
C MET A 1090 35.96 -6.16 28.30
N VAL A 1091 35.46 -5.22 29.09
CA VAL A 1091 34.27 -5.37 29.92
C VAL A 1091 33.38 -4.15 29.72
N ASN A 1092 32.09 -4.38 29.60
CA ASN A 1092 31.10 -3.31 29.57
C ASN A 1092 30.47 -3.15 30.95
N VAL A 1093 30.45 -1.94 31.50
CA VAL A 1093 29.71 -1.62 32.73
C VAL A 1093 28.37 -1.01 32.35
N ILE A 1094 27.27 -1.68 32.67
CA ILE A 1094 25.93 -1.25 32.24
C ILE A 1094 25.51 0.01 33.01
N GLU A 1095 25.67 0.03 34.33
CA GLU A 1095 25.19 1.12 35.18
C GLU A 1095 26.34 1.77 35.95
N THR A 1096 27.13 2.57 35.24
CA THR A 1096 28.33 3.20 35.80
C THR A 1096 28.02 4.13 36.96
N ASP A 1097 26.97 4.95 36.88
CA ASP A 1097 26.60 5.90 37.92
C ASP A 1097 26.17 5.21 39.22
N MET A 1098 25.31 4.20 39.11
CA MET A 1098 24.85 3.46 40.28
C MET A 1098 25.97 2.66 40.92
N LEU A 1099 26.82 2.01 40.11
CA LEU A 1099 27.95 1.24 40.62
C LEU A 1099 29.02 2.16 41.24
N LYS A 1100 29.24 3.35 40.68
CA LYS A 1100 30.14 4.36 41.22
C LYS A 1100 29.61 4.93 42.53
N LYS A 1101 28.33 5.27 42.58
CA LYS A 1101 27.65 5.74 43.79
C LYS A 1101 27.69 4.67 44.89
N LEU A 1102 27.41 3.41 44.54
CA LEU A 1102 27.52 2.28 45.46
C LEU A 1102 28.96 2.15 45.98
N SER A 1103 29.96 2.22 45.10
CA SER A 1103 31.37 2.14 45.48
C SER A 1103 31.81 3.28 46.41
N GLN A 1104 31.39 4.52 46.14
CA GLN A 1104 31.73 5.69 46.95
C GLN A 1104 31.07 5.63 48.33
N ASP A 1105 29.78 5.31 48.35
CA ASP A 1105 29.02 5.22 49.60
C ASP A 1105 29.51 4.06 50.46
N LEU A 1106 29.89 2.92 49.87
CA LEU A 1106 30.48 1.80 50.62
C LEU A 1106 31.89 2.12 51.14
N ALA A 1107 32.72 2.85 50.38
CA ALA A 1107 34.10 3.17 50.78
C ALA A 1107 34.19 4.15 51.97
N THR A 1108 33.20 5.02 52.16
CA THR A 1108 33.19 6.04 53.24
C THR A 1108 32.60 5.53 54.56
N MET A 1109 32.01 4.32 54.57
CA MET A 1109 31.44 3.68 55.75
C MET A 1109 32.53 3.08 56.67
N THR A 1110 33.25 3.92 57.42
CA THR A 1110 34.47 3.54 58.18
C THR A 1110 34.26 3.17 59.66
N THR A 1111 33.02 3.01 60.17
CA THR A 1111 32.78 2.60 61.57
C THR A 1111 31.92 1.34 61.69
N PRO A 1112 32.38 0.29 62.39
CA PRO A 1112 31.64 -0.99 62.51
C PRO A 1112 30.25 -0.86 63.14
N ASP A 1113 30.02 0.13 64.01
CA ASP A 1113 28.70 0.43 64.59
C ASP A 1113 27.71 1.11 63.62
N VAL A 1114 28.22 1.65 62.51
CA VAL A 1114 27.40 2.25 61.44
C VAL A 1114 27.11 1.24 60.34
N VAL A 1115 27.94 0.20 60.21
CA VAL A 1115 27.79 -0.84 59.18
C VAL A 1115 26.61 -1.79 59.48
N VAL A 1116 26.22 -2.05 60.74
CA VAL A 1116 25.12 -3.00 61.05
C VAL A 1116 23.77 -2.35 61.44
N ARG A 1117 23.69 -1.01 61.57
CA ARG A 1117 22.40 -0.33 61.82
C ARG A 1117 21.75 0.28 60.59
N LYS A 1118 22.47 0.37 59.47
CA LYS A 1118 21.86 0.78 58.19
C LYS A 1118 22.18 -0.10 56.98
N ARG A 1119 23.14 -1.04 56.97
CA ARG A 1119 23.43 -1.89 55.78
C ARG A 1119 24.15 -3.22 56.05
N ILE A 1120 23.40 -4.31 56.19
CA ILE A 1120 23.62 -5.65 55.58
C ILE A 1120 22.25 -6.19 55.24
#